data_AF-A0A8J8DMJ7-F1
#
_entry.id   AF-A0A8J8DMJ7-F1
#
_cell.length_a   1.000
_cell.length_b   1.000
_cell.length_c   1.000
_cell.angle_alpha   90.00
_cell.angle_beta   90.00
_cell.angle_gamma   90.00
#
_symmetry.space_group_name_H-M   'P 1'
#
loop_
_entity.id
_entity.type
_entity.pdbx_description
1 polymer ?
#
loop_
_entity_poly.entity_id
_entity_poly.type
_entity_poly.pdbx_seq_one_letter_code
_entity_poly.pdbx_strand_id
1 'polypeptide(L)'
;MKKGCILLSLMLSLSLVVSSATAHFDPPDSPAIQVNVYLLGVSLSEDMDDGWNGYADIIGKYRIVHKGHESKNGNIEMIYYDWDTLKGKMGYIPKRLLYSHKECSPLNEITINVDLEEYNDILSNDAIGSGSIKIIKPGRYVINSGKGNVLIEVKTTPAVLYSDECSYFHDQPNDYASSIVTSSGGYVYDWQLANMVKMWIANRTGYANMVFIFNQCFGGGMIDDLKEKLKGTGDAAFLSASKHDEPAWGLADGYTPASWPEMGKRGFTRPEGYYPKEVGEELARTGKDAPTIKEIARRAEQQDPRGPYGLDFKETPQYTSIGKGDSIKIGKKADGSNVASKHAILFAGDANSKRHWNNLDRAYKALKKQGFSDGDIIALAGNGKTMPNGTNVPNYVDGPGTKKALFEAIVNVSKKMNKNEQLIFWVSDHGNRERTETALDKAIKDPVKQSIPPRKTAKRTGQISWDLDEEFLKVIKLDPNNQPYVSILVEATPEIIEYGEYFLENIRLHVNENELELELVEPIIAYDEEPDLDAYELVYLVDESILGEENLIEVEWAGDPEMFVEYTILGLMISTGGINEFETELIEAVEEQTLFDLLRGYVPIYNENADNLPGFIKRIVGDERIDLEIALENGSVLNIGIVTEDGRIVEFSKGKISKPTMRVWTSEDVARRIINSEDPVSTGVNALKMGEIRYSGVGFKRTLRVFAVKILIKVYRVVEIIGDLFG
;
A
#
# COMPACT_ATOMS: atom_id res chain seq x y z
N MET A 1 -45.77 -1.08 42.53
CA MET A 1 -45.76 0.01 41.51
C MET A 1 -44.79 1.08 41.96
N LYS A 2 -43.79 1.59 41.24
CA LYS A 2 -43.07 1.21 40.01
C LYS A 2 -41.69 1.89 40.18
N LYS A 3 -40.69 1.17 40.70
CA LYS A 3 -39.26 1.54 40.62
C LYS A 3 -38.52 0.74 39.52
N GLY A 4 -39.26 -0.08 38.76
CA GLY A 4 -38.73 -0.93 37.68
C GLY A 4 -38.77 -0.33 36.26
N CYS A 5 -39.11 0.95 36.09
CA CYS A 5 -39.19 1.56 34.74
C CYS A 5 -37.98 2.43 34.35
N ILE A 6 -37.04 2.69 35.25
CA ILE A 6 -35.87 3.56 34.97
C ILE A 6 -34.63 2.73 34.60
N LEU A 7 -34.50 1.49 35.10
CA LEU A 7 -33.40 0.59 34.70
C LEU A 7 -33.63 -0.05 33.32
N LEU A 8 -34.90 -0.29 32.94
CA LEU A 8 -35.24 -0.87 31.64
C LEU A 8 -35.10 0.14 30.48
N SER A 9 -35.22 1.43 30.77
CA SER A 9 -35.01 2.51 29.79
C SER A 9 -33.54 2.93 29.66
N LEU A 10 -32.70 2.64 30.65
CA LEU A 10 -31.23 2.73 30.52
C LEU A 10 -30.61 1.49 29.85
N MET A 11 -31.23 0.31 29.99
CA MET A 11 -30.79 -0.92 29.31
C MET A 11 -31.22 -0.99 27.85
N LEU A 12 -32.36 -0.39 27.46
CA LEU A 12 -32.75 -0.27 26.04
C LEU A 12 -31.98 0.84 25.27
N SER A 13 -31.39 1.81 25.97
CA SER A 13 -30.54 2.83 25.35
C SER A 13 -29.06 2.41 25.26
N LEU A 14 -28.62 1.41 26.03
CA LEU A 14 -27.29 0.80 25.89
C LEU A 14 -27.24 -0.35 24.87
N SER A 15 -28.38 -0.83 24.36
CA SER A 15 -28.45 -1.83 23.28
C SER A 15 -28.59 -1.24 21.87
N LEU A 16 -28.50 0.10 21.72
CA LEU A 16 -28.58 0.80 20.43
C LEU A 16 -27.35 1.65 20.09
N VAL A 17 -26.26 1.49 20.84
CA VAL A 17 -24.93 1.96 20.43
C VAL A 17 -24.06 0.74 20.15
N VAL A 18 -24.49 -0.09 19.18
CA VAL A 18 -23.50 -0.72 18.32
C VAL A 18 -22.80 0.46 17.67
N SER A 19 -21.49 0.54 17.87
CA SER A 19 -20.60 1.42 17.16
C SER A 19 -20.90 1.33 15.66
N SER A 20 -21.72 2.24 15.15
CA SER A 20 -21.44 2.80 13.84
C SER A 20 -20.20 3.66 14.03
N ALA A 21 -19.05 2.97 14.16
CA ALA A 21 -17.82 3.49 13.61
C ALA A 21 -18.19 3.77 12.16
N THR A 22 -18.60 5.01 11.90
CA THR A 22 -18.67 5.53 10.56
C THR A 22 -17.24 5.39 10.09
N ALA A 23 -16.99 4.39 9.25
CA ALA A 23 -15.71 4.24 8.59
C ALA A 23 -15.40 5.64 8.05
N HIS A 24 -14.23 6.17 8.40
CA HIS A 24 -13.78 7.43 7.85
C HIS A 24 -13.55 7.15 6.38
N PHE A 25 -14.54 7.49 5.56
CA PHE A 25 -14.46 7.42 4.11
C PHE A 25 -13.70 8.67 3.68
N ASP A 26 -12.53 8.50 3.06
CA ASP A 26 -11.92 9.62 2.35
C ASP A 26 -12.91 10.07 1.26
N PRO A 27 -13.13 11.39 1.09
CA PRO A 27 -13.95 11.86 -0.01
C PRO A 27 -13.30 11.43 -1.34
N PRO A 28 -14.09 10.96 -2.31
CA PRO A 28 -13.56 10.58 -3.61
C PRO A 28 -12.89 11.78 -4.30
N ASP A 29 -11.66 11.62 -4.81
CA ASP A 29 -10.95 12.62 -5.62
C ASP A 29 -10.74 12.09 -7.06
N SER A 30 -10.93 12.96 -8.07
CA SER A 30 -10.74 12.56 -9.46
C SER A 30 -9.26 12.33 -9.76
N PRO A 31 -8.86 11.23 -10.43
CA PRO A 31 -7.45 10.91 -10.63
C PRO A 31 -6.65 11.98 -11.36
N ALA A 32 -7.24 12.57 -12.39
CA ALA A 32 -6.69 13.71 -13.09
C ALA A 32 -7.54 14.96 -12.85
N ILE A 33 -6.87 16.08 -12.60
CA ILE A 33 -7.48 17.38 -12.36
C ILE A 33 -6.88 18.43 -13.29
N GLN A 34 -7.75 19.33 -13.77
CA GLN A 34 -7.40 20.58 -14.40
C GLN A 34 -7.41 21.66 -13.32
N VAL A 35 -6.24 22.18 -13.01
CA VAL A 35 -6.04 23.32 -12.11
C VAL A 35 -6.17 24.60 -12.90
N ASN A 36 -6.95 25.55 -12.37
CA ASN A 36 -7.05 26.89 -12.89
C ASN A 36 -6.88 27.90 -11.75
N VAL A 37 -6.01 28.88 -11.95
CA VAL A 37 -5.79 30.01 -11.04
C VAL A 37 -6.41 31.25 -11.66
N TYR A 38 -7.34 31.89 -10.95
CA TYR A 38 -8.02 33.08 -11.40
C TYR A 38 -7.74 34.28 -10.50
N LEU A 39 -7.66 35.46 -11.10
CA LEU A 39 -7.75 36.74 -10.42
C LEU A 39 -9.22 37.18 -10.36
N LEU A 40 -9.70 37.52 -9.16
CA LEU A 40 -11.09 37.91 -8.92
C LEU A 40 -11.26 39.38 -8.50
N GLY A 41 -10.23 40.00 -7.94
CA GLY A 41 -10.33 41.38 -7.49
C GLY A 41 -9.10 41.87 -6.74
N VAL A 42 -9.12 43.15 -6.42
CA VAL A 42 -8.08 43.83 -5.63
C VAL A 42 -8.73 44.75 -4.60
N SER A 43 -8.03 45.02 -3.50
CA SER A 43 -8.38 46.10 -2.58
C SER A 43 -7.15 46.87 -2.14
N LEU A 44 -7.32 48.11 -1.74
CA LEU A 44 -6.26 48.94 -1.16
C LEU A 44 -6.49 49.14 0.35
N SER A 45 -5.44 49.46 1.10
CA SER A 45 -5.54 49.80 2.52
C SER A 45 -5.55 51.32 2.77
N GLU A 46 -5.14 52.09 1.77
CA GLU A 46 -5.11 53.55 1.79
C GLU A 46 -5.45 54.10 0.41
N ASP A 47 -5.70 55.40 0.37
CA ASP A 47 -5.96 56.13 -0.88
C ASP A 47 -4.67 56.20 -1.71
N MET A 48 -4.76 55.72 -2.95
CA MET A 48 -3.69 55.69 -3.94
C MET A 48 -4.23 56.22 -5.27
N ASP A 49 -5.18 57.15 -5.24
CA ASP A 49 -5.62 57.89 -6.42
C ASP A 49 -4.71 59.12 -6.60
N ASP A 50 -4.08 59.25 -7.76
CA ASP A 50 -3.23 60.39 -8.11
C ASP A 50 -4.02 61.69 -8.37
N GLY A 51 -5.36 61.59 -8.38
CA GLY A 51 -6.30 62.69 -8.52
C GLY A 51 -6.57 63.09 -9.97
N TRP A 52 -6.06 62.36 -10.96
CA TRP A 52 -6.23 62.71 -12.37
C TRP A 52 -7.56 62.19 -12.92
N ASN A 53 -7.88 60.92 -12.70
CA ASN A 53 -9.08 60.28 -13.25
C ASN A 53 -10.11 59.86 -12.17
N GLY A 54 -9.77 60.03 -10.88
CA GLY A 54 -10.63 59.64 -9.76
C GLY A 54 -10.52 58.17 -9.35
N TYR A 55 -9.47 57.47 -9.79
CA TYR A 55 -9.24 56.05 -9.55
C TYR A 55 -7.75 55.81 -9.27
N ALA A 56 -7.48 54.81 -8.42
CA ALA A 56 -6.16 54.21 -8.38
C ALA A 56 -5.98 53.27 -9.59
N ASP A 57 -5.00 53.55 -10.44
CA ASP A 57 -4.71 52.82 -11.68
C ASP A 57 -3.76 51.64 -11.41
N ILE A 58 -4.29 50.51 -10.94
CA ILE A 58 -3.48 49.38 -10.48
C ILE A 58 -3.01 48.53 -11.66
N ILE A 59 -1.70 48.34 -11.78
CA ILE A 59 -1.05 47.35 -12.63
C ILE A 59 -0.17 46.42 -11.80
N GLY A 60 0.36 45.36 -12.41
CA GLY A 60 1.30 44.51 -11.68
C GLY A 60 1.88 43.36 -12.48
N LYS A 61 2.65 42.54 -11.78
CA LYS A 61 3.23 41.29 -12.27
C LYS A 61 2.83 40.15 -11.36
N TYR A 62 2.72 38.95 -11.93
CA TYR A 62 2.52 37.73 -11.16
C TYR A 62 3.51 36.65 -11.58
N ARG A 63 3.86 35.80 -10.62
CA ARG A 63 4.63 34.57 -10.83
C ARG A 63 3.98 33.41 -10.09
N ILE A 64 3.59 32.40 -10.84
CA ILE A 64 3.00 31.16 -10.35
C ILE A 64 4.05 30.06 -10.48
N VAL A 65 4.41 29.46 -9.35
CA VAL A 65 5.31 28.30 -9.26
C VAL A 65 4.48 27.13 -8.81
N HIS A 66 4.31 26.14 -9.70
CA HIS A 66 3.54 24.94 -9.42
C HIS A 66 4.50 23.76 -9.25
N LYS A 67 4.53 23.13 -8.08
CA LYS A 67 5.50 22.06 -7.76
C LYS A 67 5.36 20.92 -8.78
N GLY A 68 6.48 20.51 -9.39
CA GLY A 68 6.50 19.48 -10.43
C GLY A 68 6.19 19.97 -11.84
N HIS A 69 5.86 21.26 -12.03
CA HIS A 69 5.41 21.82 -13.31
C HIS A 69 6.13 23.13 -13.65
N GLU A 70 5.99 23.57 -14.90
CA GLU A 70 6.60 24.83 -15.35
C GLU A 70 6.01 26.05 -14.61
N SER A 71 6.89 26.98 -14.24
CA SER A 71 6.45 28.23 -13.64
C SER A 71 5.93 29.20 -14.70
N LYS A 72 4.88 29.96 -14.38
CA LYS A 72 4.31 30.98 -15.27
C LYS A 72 4.52 32.38 -14.71
N ASN A 73 5.08 33.26 -15.52
CA ASN A 73 5.11 34.70 -15.26
C ASN A 73 4.10 35.41 -16.18
N GLY A 74 3.52 36.51 -15.71
CA GLY A 74 2.67 37.37 -16.52
C GLY A 74 2.42 38.72 -15.87
N ASN A 75 1.64 39.55 -16.56
CA ASN A 75 1.27 40.89 -16.10
C ASN A 75 -0.20 40.93 -15.69
N ILE A 76 -0.51 41.75 -14.69
CA ILE A 76 -1.87 42.14 -14.33
C ILE A 76 -2.19 43.39 -15.15
N GLU A 77 -3.11 43.26 -16.09
CA GLU A 77 -3.62 44.39 -16.88
C GLU A 77 -4.34 45.39 -15.97
N MET A 78 -4.33 46.66 -16.37
CA MET A 78 -4.90 47.80 -15.65
C MET A 78 -6.25 47.51 -15.00
N ILE A 79 -6.35 47.87 -13.72
CA ILE A 79 -7.55 47.79 -12.88
C ILE A 79 -7.78 49.16 -12.27
N TYR A 80 -8.92 49.77 -12.60
CA TYR A 80 -9.36 51.02 -11.98
C TYR A 80 -10.03 50.72 -10.64
N TYR A 81 -9.47 51.25 -9.54
CA TYR A 81 -10.00 51.07 -8.19
C TYR A 81 -10.51 52.40 -7.63
N ASP A 82 -11.82 52.49 -7.41
CA ASP A 82 -12.49 53.67 -6.84
C ASP A 82 -12.38 53.66 -5.31
N TRP A 83 -11.41 54.40 -4.78
CA TRP A 83 -11.20 54.48 -3.34
C TRP A 83 -12.38 55.14 -2.62
N ASP A 84 -12.96 56.18 -3.18
CA ASP A 84 -14.08 56.92 -2.58
C ASP A 84 -15.31 56.06 -2.37
N THR A 85 -15.59 55.16 -3.31
CA THR A 85 -16.71 54.22 -3.24
C THR A 85 -16.37 52.98 -2.40
N LEU A 86 -15.18 52.39 -2.60
CA LEU A 86 -14.84 51.09 -2.02
C LEU A 86 -14.24 51.19 -0.62
N LYS A 87 -13.46 52.22 -0.30
CA LYS A 87 -12.82 52.48 1.01
C LYS A 87 -12.18 51.23 1.62
N GLY A 88 -11.32 50.59 0.84
CA GLY A 88 -10.61 49.37 1.20
C GLY A 88 -11.40 48.06 1.12
N LYS A 89 -12.65 48.09 0.66
CA LYS A 89 -13.41 46.88 0.29
C LYS A 89 -12.86 46.26 -1.00
N MET A 90 -13.11 44.96 -1.18
CA MET A 90 -12.72 44.24 -2.38
C MET A 90 -13.45 44.80 -3.62
N GLY A 91 -12.67 45.33 -4.57
CA GLY A 91 -13.12 45.69 -5.90
C GLY A 91 -13.08 44.45 -6.79
N TYR A 92 -14.25 43.86 -7.06
CA TYR A 92 -14.35 42.68 -7.90
C TYR A 92 -14.19 43.04 -9.37
N ILE A 93 -13.38 42.28 -10.09
CA ILE A 93 -13.16 42.43 -11.53
C ILE A 93 -13.79 41.25 -12.28
N PRO A 94 -14.01 41.37 -13.62
CA PRO A 94 -14.30 40.21 -14.44
C PRO A 94 -13.21 39.15 -14.24
N LYS A 95 -13.62 37.90 -13.96
CA LYS A 95 -12.72 36.78 -13.65
C LYS A 95 -11.66 36.60 -14.74
N ARG A 96 -10.38 36.77 -14.41
CA ARG A 96 -9.24 36.61 -15.36
C ARG A 96 -8.45 35.33 -15.05
N LEU A 97 -8.19 34.51 -16.06
CA LEU A 97 -7.38 33.28 -15.94
C LEU A 97 -5.89 33.64 -15.95
N LEU A 98 -5.16 33.29 -14.88
CA LEU A 98 -3.71 33.53 -14.77
C LEU A 98 -2.89 32.29 -15.13
N TYR A 99 -3.37 31.11 -14.76
CA TYR A 99 -2.66 29.84 -14.96
C TYR A 99 -3.64 28.70 -15.13
N SER A 100 -3.25 27.73 -15.98
CA SER A 100 -4.03 26.53 -16.25
C SER A 100 -3.09 25.37 -16.51
N HIS A 101 -3.23 24.27 -15.77
CA HIS A 101 -2.41 23.07 -15.94
C HIS A 101 -3.18 21.80 -15.56
N LYS A 102 -2.86 20.68 -16.20
CA LYS A 102 -3.43 19.37 -15.86
C LYS A 102 -2.41 18.60 -15.04
N GLU A 103 -2.86 17.96 -13.98
CA GLU A 103 -2.00 17.12 -13.15
C GLU A 103 -2.81 15.97 -12.53
N CYS A 104 -2.10 15.12 -11.81
CA CYS A 104 -2.69 14.03 -11.05
C CYS A 104 -3.09 14.53 -9.67
N SER A 105 -4.24 14.10 -9.17
CA SER A 105 -4.70 14.42 -7.82
C SER A 105 -3.85 13.70 -6.76
N PRO A 106 -3.63 14.29 -5.57
CA PRO A 106 -4.09 15.60 -5.11
C PRO A 106 -3.33 16.77 -5.74
N LEU A 107 -3.94 17.97 -5.69
CA LEU A 107 -3.35 19.23 -6.12
C LEU A 107 -1.93 19.41 -5.56
N ASN A 108 -0.93 19.53 -6.44
CA ASN A 108 0.43 19.87 -6.02
C ASN A 108 0.50 21.33 -5.50
N GLU A 109 1.47 21.60 -4.62
CA GLU A 109 1.63 22.93 -4.04
C GLU A 109 1.81 24.01 -5.12
N ILE A 110 0.96 25.04 -5.09
CA ILE A 110 1.08 26.24 -5.91
C ILE A 110 1.54 27.40 -5.05
N THR A 111 2.65 28.03 -5.42
CA THR A 111 3.08 29.31 -4.86
C THR A 111 2.75 30.43 -5.84
N ILE A 112 1.97 31.42 -5.40
CA ILE A 112 1.57 32.57 -6.22
C ILE A 112 2.19 33.82 -5.63
N ASN A 113 2.99 34.50 -6.42
CA ASN A 113 3.61 35.79 -6.09
C ASN A 113 2.95 36.86 -6.94
N VAL A 114 2.70 38.01 -6.35
CA VAL A 114 2.18 39.21 -7.02
C VAL A 114 3.01 40.42 -6.61
N ASP A 115 3.14 41.35 -7.53
CA ASP A 115 3.81 42.63 -7.34
C ASP A 115 2.93 43.71 -7.98
N LEU A 116 2.49 44.68 -7.19
CA LEU A 116 1.52 45.69 -7.58
C LEU A 116 2.14 47.08 -7.57
N GLU A 117 1.77 47.86 -8.57
CA GLU A 117 2.19 49.25 -8.76
C GLU A 117 0.96 50.09 -9.13
N GLU A 118 0.95 51.33 -8.68
CA GLU A 118 0.05 52.36 -9.21
C GLU A 118 0.71 52.95 -10.46
N TYR A 119 0.00 52.88 -11.58
CA TYR A 119 0.47 53.37 -12.87
C TYR A 119 0.37 54.89 -12.94
N ASN A 120 1.44 55.56 -13.38
CA ASN A 120 1.43 57.00 -13.63
C ASN A 120 2.02 57.32 -15.02
N ASP A 121 1.34 58.18 -15.80
CA ASP A 121 1.78 58.55 -17.16
C ASP A 121 2.91 59.61 -17.16
N ILE A 122 3.12 60.34 -16.06
CA ILE A 122 4.01 61.52 -15.99
C ILE A 122 5.20 61.27 -15.05
N LEU A 123 5.00 60.54 -13.96
CA LEU A 123 6.02 60.20 -12.95
C LEU A 123 6.33 58.70 -12.94
N SER A 124 7.30 58.28 -12.13
CA SER A 124 7.53 56.85 -11.89
C SER A 124 6.37 56.25 -11.12
N ASN A 125 5.94 55.03 -11.47
CA ASN A 125 4.93 54.28 -10.75
C ASN A 125 5.24 54.18 -9.24
N ASP A 126 4.21 54.31 -8.42
CA ASP A 126 4.32 54.15 -6.97
C ASP A 126 4.08 52.70 -6.57
N ALA A 127 4.92 52.18 -5.68
CA ALA A 127 4.81 50.80 -5.23
C ALA A 127 3.61 50.63 -4.30
N ILE A 128 2.65 49.79 -4.70
CA ILE A 128 1.58 49.31 -3.81
C ILE A 128 2.16 48.19 -2.92
N GLY A 129 2.94 47.29 -3.52
CA GLY A 129 3.75 46.30 -2.83
C GLY A 129 3.64 44.88 -3.40
N SER A 130 4.41 43.97 -2.82
CA SER A 130 4.52 42.58 -3.27
C SER A 130 4.06 41.59 -2.20
N GLY A 131 3.46 40.48 -2.62
CA GLY A 131 2.94 39.44 -1.73
C GLY A 131 3.11 38.04 -2.30
N SER A 132 3.04 37.03 -1.43
CA SER A 132 3.11 35.62 -1.83
C SER A 132 2.19 34.74 -0.97
N ILE A 133 1.65 33.67 -1.55
CA ILE A 133 0.89 32.64 -0.84
C ILE A 133 1.21 31.24 -1.37
N LYS A 134 1.12 30.25 -0.48
CA LYS A 134 1.19 28.82 -0.81
C LYS A 134 -0.18 28.18 -0.70
N ILE A 135 -0.55 27.37 -1.69
CA ILE A 135 -1.86 26.76 -1.81
C ILE A 135 -1.69 25.26 -2.07
N ILE A 136 -2.34 24.45 -1.24
CA ILE A 136 -2.34 22.98 -1.32
C ILE A 136 -3.75 22.39 -1.45
N LYS A 137 -4.78 23.27 -1.49
CA LYS A 137 -6.18 22.88 -1.66
C LYS A 137 -6.89 23.88 -2.59
N PRO A 138 -7.93 23.47 -3.33
CA PRO A 138 -8.76 24.41 -4.08
C PRO A 138 -9.48 25.38 -3.13
N GLY A 139 -9.69 26.62 -3.55
CA GLY A 139 -10.34 27.63 -2.72
C GLY A 139 -10.11 29.05 -3.19
N ARG A 140 -10.66 30.00 -2.41
CA ARG A 140 -10.41 31.44 -2.59
C ARG A 140 -9.42 31.91 -1.55
N TYR A 141 -8.45 32.71 -1.99
CA TYR A 141 -7.35 33.16 -1.16
C TYR A 141 -7.09 34.65 -1.38
N VAL A 142 -6.65 35.32 -0.32
CA VAL A 142 -6.25 36.73 -0.36
C VAL A 142 -4.74 36.81 -0.17
N ILE A 143 -4.04 37.43 -1.12
CA ILE A 143 -2.61 37.71 -1.02
C ILE A 143 -2.44 39.14 -0.52
N ASN A 144 -1.89 39.28 0.69
CA ASN A 144 -1.50 40.59 1.20
C ASN A 144 -0.19 41.04 0.52
N SER A 145 -0.23 42.21 -0.10
CA SER A 145 0.84 42.75 -0.94
C SER A 145 1.21 44.17 -0.50
N GLY A 146 1.37 44.38 0.82
CA GLY A 146 1.64 45.70 1.39
C GLY A 146 0.38 46.54 1.48
N LYS A 147 0.29 47.60 0.66
CA LYS A 147 -0.87 48.51 0.62
C LYS A 147 -2.04 47.93 -0.16
N GLY A 148 -1.84 46.84 -0.89
CA GLY A 148 -2.85 46.17 -1.69
C GLY A 148 -3.12 44.74 -1.22
N ASN A 149 -4.33 44.25 -1.45
CA ASN A 149 -4.68 42.84 -1.33
C ASN A 149 -5.19 42.33 -2.68
N VAL A 150 -4.80 41.11 -3.06
CA VAL A 150 -5.24 40.45 -4.30
C VAL A 150 -6.11 39.25 -3.95
N LEU A 151 -7.34 39.21 -4.47
CA LEU A 151 -8.22 38.05 -4.35
C LEU A 151 -8.04 37.11 -5.54
N ILE A 152 -7.67 35.88 -5.24
CA ILE A 152 -7.51 34.81 -6.23
C ILE A 152 -8.42 33.61 -5.92
N GLU A 153 -8.68 32.81 -6.93
CA GLU A 153 -9.38 31.53 -6.80
C GLU A 153 -8.60 30.42 -7.51
N VAL A 154 -8.25 29.38 -6.77
CA VAL A 154 -7.73 28.13 -7.31
C VAL A 154 -8.89 27.16 -7.42
N LYS A 155 -9.21 26.76 -8.65
CA LYS A 155 -10.28 25.81 -8.95
C LYS A 155 -9.71 24.57 -9.61
N THR A 156 -10.10 23.41 -9.12
CA THR A 156 -9.87 22.12 -9.78
C THR A 156 -11.14 21.65 -10.45
N THR A 157 -11.01 21.02 -11.62
CA THR A 157 -12.10 20.33 -12.31
C THR A 157 -11.58 19.00 -12.84
N PRO A 158 -12.38 17.92 -12.89
CA PRO A 158 -11.92 16.63 -13.41
C PRO A 158 -11.38 16.75 -14.85
N ALA A 159 -10.23 16.12 -15.12
CA ALA A 159 -9.56 16.14 -16.43
C ALA A 159 -9.59 14.75 -17.09
N VAL A 160 -10.78 14.32 -17.52
CA VAL A 160 -11.07 12.97 -18.06
C VAL A 160 -10.01 12.45 -19.05
N LEU A 161 -9.64 13.26 -20.04
CA LEU A 161 -8.70 12.86 -21.10
C LEU A 161 -7.23 12.77 -20.65
N TYR A 162 -6.94 13.20 -19.42
CA TYR A 162 -5.61 13.14 -18.81
C TYR A 162 -5.52 12.02 -17.76
N SER A 163 -6.60 11.28 -17.52
CA SER A 163 -6.62 10.19 -16.52
C SER A 163 -5.65 9.06 -16.82
N ASP A 164 -5.32 8.85 -18.11
CA ASP A 164 -4.36 7.86 -18.55
C ASP A 164 -2.94 8.09 -17.97
N GLU A 165 -2.59 9.34 -17.65
CA GLU A 165 -1.30 9.71 -17.06
C GLU A 165 -1.30 9.69 -15.53
N CYS A 166 -2.48 9.56 -14.90
CA CYS A 166 -2.67 9.89 -13.48
C CYS A 166 -3.31 8.82 -12.62
N SER A 167 -3.65 7.66 -13.19
CA SER A 167 -4.26 6.63 -12.37
C SER A 167 -3.34 6.14 -11.28
N TYR A 168 -3.82 6.29 -10.07
CA TYR A 168 -3.29 5.67 -8.89
C TYR A 168 -4.08 4.40 -8.58
N PHE A 169 -3.36 3.48 -7.96
CA PHE A 169 -3.93 2.42 -7.16
C PHE A 169 -3.62 2.76 -5.70
N HIS A 170 -4.61 2.72 -4.84
CA HIS A 170 -4.42 2.88 -3.40
C HIS A 170 -4.30 1.52 -2.75
N ASP A 171 -3.12 1.19 -2.25
CA ASP A 171 -2.92 0.03 -1.38
C ASP A 171 -3.79 0.19 -0.11
N GLN A 172 -4.33 -0.91 0.42
CA GLN A 172 -5.09 -0.87 1.65
C GLN A 172 -4.13 -0.62 2.84
N PRO A 173 -4.55 0.14 3.87
CA PRO A 173 -3.78 0.22 5.10
C PRO A 173 -3.62 -1.15 5.78
N ASN A 174 -2.40 -1.47 6.25
CA ASN A 174 -2.05 -2.78 6.85
C ASN A 174 -2.92 -3.21 8.06
N ASP A 175 -3.61 -2.25 8.69
CA ASP A 175 -4.49 -2.48 9.84
C ASP A 175 -5.95 -2.76 9.45
N TYR A 176 -6.20 -2.96 8.15
CA TYR A 176 -7.49 -3.38 7.60
C TYR A 176 -7.36 -4.63 6.72
N ALA A 177 -8.51 -5.24 6.48
CA ALA A 177 -8.73 -6.39 5.63
C ALA A 177 -10.00 -6.16 4.79
N SER A 178 -9.91 -6.29 3.48
CA SER A 178 -11.07 -6.43 2.58
C SER A 178 -11.49 -7.88 2.45
N SER A 179 -12.78 -8.12 2.16
CA SER A 179 -13.25 -9.48 1.93
C SER A 179 -14.35 -9.61 0.90
N ILE A 180 -14.37 -10.80 0.29
CA ILE A 180 -15.48 -11.31 -0.52
C ILE A 180 -16.51 -11.94 0.43
N VAL A 181 -17.76 -11.51 0.31
CA VAL A 181 -18.89 -12.10 1.04
C VAL A 181 -19.33 -13.40 0.38
N THR A 182 -19.70 -14.40 1.19
CA THR A 182 -20.17 -15.70 0.69
C THR A 182 -21.57 -16.00 1.19
N SER A 183 -22.31 -16.85 0.46
CA SER A 183 -23.69 -17.23 0.83
C SER A 183 -23.78 -18.03 2.13
N SER A 184 -22.66 -18.58 2.62
CA SER A 184 -22.59 -19.37 3.85
C SER A 184 -22.31 -18.52 5.10
N GLY A 185 -22.15 -17.19 4.97
CA GLY A 185 -21.84 -16.29 6.09
C GLY A 185 -20.37 -16.21 6.49
N GLY A 186 -19.49 -17.00 5.84
CA GLY A 186 -18.03 -16.88 5.94
C GLY A 186 -17.48 -15.85 4.97
N TYR A 187 -16.26 -15.37 5.22
CA TYR A 187 -15.57 -14.39 4.38
C TYR A 187 -14.32 -14.99 3.75
N VAL A 188 -14.01 -14.53 2.54
CA VAL A 188 -12.69 -14.75 1.92
C VAL A 188 -11.96 -13.43 1.96
N TYR A 189 -11.03 -13.29 2.90
CA TYR A 189 -10.20 -12.10 3.00
C TYR A 189 -9.19 -12.03 1.85
N ASP A 190 -8.77 -10.80 1.54
CA ASP A 190 -7.70 -10.46 0.60
C ASP A 190 -6.46 -11.36 0.70
N TRP A 191 -5.85 -11.50 1.87
CA TRP A 191 -4.68 -12.38 2.07
C TRP A 191 -5.01 -13.85 1.80
N GLN A 192 -6.21 -14.33 2.15
CA GLN A 192 -6.62 -15.72 1.92
C GLN A 192 -6.71 -15.99 0.43
N LEU A 193 -7.37 -15.11 -0.33
CA LEU A 193 -7.46 -15.22 -1.78
C LEU A 193 -6.05 -15.13 -2.42
N ALA A 194 -5.24 -14.16 -2.00
CA ALA A 194 -3.89 -13.98 -2.54
C ALA A 194 -3.00 -15.20 -2.29
N ASN A 195 -3.04 -15.75 -1.08
CA ASN A 195 -2.33 -16.98 -0.74
C ASN A 195 -2.82 -18.17 -1.57
N MET A 196 -4.14 -18.34 -1.74
CA MET A 196 -4.68 -19.40 -2.57
C MET A 196 -4.20 -19.34 -4.01
N VAL A 197 -4.27 -18.17 -4.63
CA VAL A 197 -3.83 -17.98 -6.02
C VAL A 197 -2.33 -18.24 -6.13
N LYS A 198 -1.52 -17.72 -5.20
CA LYS A 198 -0.07 -17.95 -5.18
C LYS A 198 0.26 -19.44 -5.06
N MET A 199 -0.34 -20.12 -4.10
CA MET A 199 -0.06 -21.52 -3.78
C MET A 199 -0.52 -22.46 -4.90
N TRP A 200 -1.78 -22.35 -5.32
CA TRP A 200 -2.38 -23.32 -6.24
C TRP A 200 -2.09 -23.03 -7.70
N ILE A 201 -1.91 -21.76 -8.08
CA ILE A 201 -1.72 -21.38 -9.48
C ILE A 201 -0.28 -20.95 -9.71
N ALA A 202 0.17 -19.85 -9.10
CA ALA A 202 1.47 -19.26 -9.43
C ALA A 202 2.66 -20.22 -9.18
N ASN A 203 2.75 -20.79 -7.98
CA ASN A 203 3.87 -21.64 -7.56
C ASN A 203 3.77 -23.08 -8.08
N ARG A 204 2.54 -23.60 -8.18
CA ARG A 204 2.31 -25.01 -8.54
C ARG A 204 2.40 -25.22 -10.05
N THR A 205 1.65 -24.44 -10.82
CA THR A 205 1.45 -24.70 -12.26
C THR A 205 1.94 -23.56 -13.17
N GLY A 206 1.97 -22.33 -12.66
CA GLY A 206 2.25 -21.13 -13.43
C GLY A 206 1.08 -20.72 -14.33
N TYR A 207 1.21 -19.55 -14.95
CA TYR A 207 0.17 -18.96 -15.79
C TYR A 207 0.81 -18.11 -16.90
N ALA A 208 0.10 -17.90 -18.01
CA ALA A 208 0.52 -16.92 -19.01
C ALA A 208 0.16 -15.51 -18.57
N ASN A 209 -1.09 -15.31 -18.14
CA ASN A 209 -1.51 -14.11 -17.43
C ASN A 209 -2.80 -14.32 -16.65
N MET A 210 -3.07 -13.43 -15.70
CA MET A 210 -4.31 -13.43 -14.92
C MET A 210 -4.97 -12.05 -14.92
N VAL A 211 -6.29 -12.02 -14.89
CA VAL A 211 -7.08 -10.78 -14.78
C VAL A 211 -8.05 -10.92 -13.63
N PHE A 212 -7.97 -10.02 -12.66
CA PHE A 212 -8.85 -9.96 -11.49
C PHE A 212 -9.78 -8.75 -11.60
N ILE A 213 -11.08 -8.97 -11.45
CA ILE A 213 -12.12 -7.94 -11.58
C ILE A 213 -13.01 -7.97 -10.34
N PHE A 214 -12.78 -7.03 -9.42
CA PHE A 214 -13.51 -6.87 -8.16
C PHE A 214 -14.60 -5.79 -8.28
N ASN A 215 -15.76 -6.21 -8.74
CA ASN A 215 -16.95 -5.40 -8.98
C ASN A 215 -17.86 -5.30 -7.74
N GLN A 216 -17.26 -5.22 -6.55
CA GLN A 216 -17.93 -5.19 -5.24
C GLN A 216 -17.43 -4.01 -4.39
N CYS A 217 -18.13 -3.73 -3.29
CA CYS A 217 -17.68 -2.79 -2.27
C CYS A 217 -16.29 -3.16 -1.73
N PHE A 218 -15.46 -2.15 -1.44
CA PHE A 218 -14.11 -2.32 -0.89
C PHE A 218 -13.18 -3.20 -1.74
N GLY A 219 -13.53 -3.43 -3.01
CA GLY A 219 -12.83 -4.38 -3.87
C GLY A 219 -11.40 -3.95 -4.20
N GLY A 220 -11.08 -2.66 -4.09
CA GLY A 220 -9.72 -2.14 -4.24
C GLY A 220 -8.75 -2.71 -3.21
N GLY A 221 -9.22 -3.01 -2.00
CA GLY A 221 -8.40 -3.63 -0.95
C GLY A 221 -8.18 -5.13 -1.11
N MET A 222 -8.73 -5.75 -2.17
CA MET A 222 -8.38 -7.13 -2.51
C MET A 222 -7.08 -7.22 -3.33
N ILE A 223 -6.61 -6.10 -3.86
CA ILE A 223 -5.67 -6.07 -4.99
C ILE A 223 -4.22 -6.03 -4.50
N ASP A 224 -3.92 -5.33 -3.41
CA ASP A 224 -2.58 -5.12 -2.86
C ASP A 224 -1.92 -6.43 -2.41
N ASP A 225 -2.62 -7.28 -1.65
CA ASP A 225 -2.13 -8.63 -1.30
C ASP A 225 -1.86 -9.47 -2.55
N LEU A 226 -2.79 -9.47 -3.52
CA LEU A 226 -2.62 -10.21 -4.77
C LEU A 226 -1.41 -9.71 -5.56
N LYS A 227 -1.25 -8.39 -5.69
CA LYS A 227 -0.14 -7.72 -6.36
C LYS A 227 1.18 -8.07 -5.70
N GLU A 228 1.26 -8.03 -4.36
CA GLU A 228 2.45 -8.40 -3.61
C GLU A 228 2.79 -9.88 -3.78
N LYS A 229 1.83 -10.78 -3.53
CA LYS A 229 2.04 -12.23 -3.57
C LYS A 229 2.37 -12.75 -4.96
N LEU A 230 1.89 -12.08 -6.02
CA LEU A 230 2.14 -12.45 -7.41
C LEU A 230 3.33 -11.72 -8.04
N LYS A 231 3.96 -10.77 -7.35
CA LYS A 231 5.12 -10.03 -7.87
C LYS A 231 6.21 -11.01 -8.33
N GLY A 232 6.66 -10.84 -9.57
CA GLY A 232 7.69 -11.70 -10.18
C GLY A 232 7.21 -13.09 -10.64
N THR A 233 5.92 -13.42 -10.52
CA THR A 233 5.40 -14.74 -10.90
C THR A 233 4.81 -14.80 -12.32
N GLY A 234 4.57 -13.65 -12.96
CA GLY A 234 4.01 -13.54 -14.30
C GLY A 234 3.34 -12.18 -14.53
N ASP A 235 2.55 -12.09 -15.62
CA ASP A 235 1.79 -10.89 -15.97
C ASP A 235 0.38 -10.97 -15.37
N ALA A 236 -0.05 -9.97 -14.59
CA ALA A 236 -1.42 -9.92 -14.11
C ALA A 236 -1.96 -8.49 -14.05
N ALA A 237 -3.27 -8.35 -14.24
CA ALA A 237 -3.98 -7.07 -14.18
C ALA A 237 -5.14 -7.15 -13.19
N PHE A 238 -5.37 -6.06 -12.47
CA PHE A 238 -6.33 -6.00 -11.38
C PHE A 238 -7.22 -4.77 -11.56
N LEU A 239 -8.53 -4.95 -11.45
CA LEU A 239 -9.55 -3.91 -11.58
C LEU A 239 -10.46 -3.98 -10.37
N SER A 240 -10.90 -2.83 -9.87
CA SER A 240 -12.01 -2.77 -8.93
C SER A 240 -12.96 -1.61 -9.24
N ALA A 241 -14.24 -1.79 -8.87
CA ALA A 241 -15.26 -0.74 -8.90
C ALA A 241 -15.03 0.36 -7.87
N SER A 242 -14.28 0.09 -6.79
CA SER A 242 -14.15 1.03 -5.67
C SER A 242 -12.76 0.98 -5.04
N LYS A 243 -12.38 2.04 -4.32
CA LYS A 243 -11.20 2.09 -3.46
C LYS A 243 -11.39 1.14 -2.27
N HIS A 244 -10.29 0.75 -1.61
CA HIS A 244 -10.28 -0.15 -0.47
C HIS A 244 -11.21 0.29 0.68
N ASP A 245 -11.50 1.59 0.81
CA ASP A 245 -12.32 2.18 1.86
C ASP A 245 -13.68 2.68 1.36
N GLU A 246 -14.09 2.41 0.13
CA GLU A 246 -15.34 2.92 -0.47
C GLU A 246 -16.33 1.81 -0.87
N PRO A 247 -17.65 2.06 -0.81
CA PRO A 247 -18.63 1.16 -1.38
C PRO A 247 -18.68 1.25 -2.91
N ALA A 248 -19.08 0.16 -3.56
CA ALA A 248 -19.39 0.16 -4.98
C ALA A 248 -20.89 0.46 -5.21
N TRP A 249 -21.22 1.21 -6.26
CA TRP A 249 -22.57 1.70 -6.52
C TRP A 249 -23.25 1.03 -7.72
N GLY A 250 -24.58 1.03 -7.67
CA GLY A 250 -25.41 0.47 -8.74
C GLY A 250 -26.86 0.88 -8.65
N LEU A 251 -27.64 0.43 -9.62
CA LEU A 251 -29.09 0.62 -9.67
C LEU A 251 -29.78 -0.43 -8.80
N ALA A 252 -30.70 0.03 -7.95
CA ALA A 252 -31.52 -0.84 -7.12
C ALA A 252 -32.57 -1.62 -7.92
N ASP A 253 -33.09 -2.71 -7.33
CA ASP A 253 -33.99 -3.67 -7.98
C ASP A 253 -35.30 -3.10 -8.53
N GLY A 254 -35.72 -1.93 -8.06
CA GLY A 254 -36.90 -1.20 -8.54
C GLY A 254 -36.64 -0.32 -9.76
N TYR A 255 -35.41 -0.23 -10.24
CA TYR A 255 -35.06 0.64 -11.36
C TYR A 255 -35.72 0.22 -12.67
N THR A 256 -36.23 1.21 -13.41
CA THR A 256 -36.62 1.12 -14.82
C THR A 256 -36.08 2.33 -15.58
N PRO A 257 -35.89 2.24 -16.91
CA PRO A 257 -35.52 3.42 -17.72
C PRO A 257 -36.51 4.58 -17.59
N ALA A 258 -37.79 4.30 -17.32
CA ALA A 258 -38.81 5.31 -17.11
C ALA A 258 -38.69 6.02 -15.74
N SER A 259 -38.29 5.29 -14.68
CA SER A 259 -38.15 5.87 -13.34
C SER A 259 -36.95 6.80 -13.22
N TRP A 260 -35.91 6.63 -14.05
CA TRP A 260 -34.77 7.54 -14.13
C TRP A 260 -34.22 7.61 -15.57
N PRO A 261 -34.79 8.48 -16.42
CA PRO A 261 -34.50 8.55 -17.86
C PRO A 261 -33.03 8.86 -18.20
N GLU A 262 -32.32 9.57 -17.34
CA GLU A 262 -30.91 9.89 -17.51
C GLU A 262 -30.04 8.63 -17.55
N MET A 263 -30.30 7.67 -16.65
CA MET A 263 -29.60 6.38 -16.67
C MET A 263 -30.00 5.56 -17.89
N GLY A 264 -31.26 5.66 -18.33
CA GLY A 264 -31.72 5.05 -19.58
C GLY A 264 -30.95 5.58 -20.80
N LYS A 265 -30.68 6.90 -20.87
CA LYS A 265 -29.85 7.51 -21.93
C LYS A 265 -28.40 7.02 -21.93
N ARG A 266 -27.90 6.57 -20.77
CA ARG A 266 -26.57 5.97 -20.61
C ARG A 266 -26.53 4.46 -20.88
N GLY A 267 -27.65 3.90 -21.35
CA GLY A 267 -27.74 2.49 -21.76
C GLY A 267 -28.14 1.53 -20.65
N PHE A 268 -28.47 2.00 -19.45
CA PHE A 268 -28.99 1.14 -18.39
C PHE A 268 -30.44 0.74 -18.70
N THR A 269 -30.67 -0.54 -18.96
CA THR A 269 -32.00 -1.09 -19.27
C THR A 269 -32.61 -1.89 -18.13
N ARG A 270 -31.81 -2.24 -17.11
CA ARG A 270 -32.17 -3.07 -15.96
C ARG A 270 -31.34 -2.69 -14.73
N PRO A 271 -31.72 -3.12 -13.51
CA PRO A 271 -30.89 -2.95 -12.33
C PRO A 271 -29.54 -3.65 -12.49
N GLU A 272 -28.43 -2.92 -12.38
CA GLU A 272 -27.06 -3.45 -12.46
C GLU A 272 -26.09 -2.46 -11.80
N GLY A 273 -24.87 -2.91 -11.51
CA GLY A 273 -23.80 -2.05 -11.02
C GLY A 273 -23.36 -1.06 -12.10
N TYR A 274 -22.88 0.12 -11.70
CA TYR A 274 -22.37 1.13 -12.62
C TYR A 274 -21.07 0.70 -13.29
N TYR A 275 -19.98 0.59 -12.53
CA TYR A 275 -18.70 0.06 -13.03
C TYR A 275 -18.82 -1.34 -13.67
N PRO A 276 -19.53 -2.32 -13.07
CA PRO A 276 -19.66 -3.67 -13.65
C PRO A 276 -20.33 -3.69 -15.03
N LYS A 277 -21.28 -2.76 -15.29
CA LYS A 277 -21.90 -2.60 -16.61
C LYS A 277 -20.87 -2.16 -17.63
N GLU A 278 -20.08 -1.13 -17.32
CA GLU A 278 -19.09 -0.57 -18.25
C GLU A 278 -17.94 -1.56 -18.51
N VAL A 279 -17.42 -2.23 -17.47
CA VAL A 279 -16.41 -3.30 -17.63
C VAL A 279 -16.96 -4.42 -18.51
N GLY A 280 -18.20 -4.86 -18.30
CA GLY A 280 -18.81 -5.91 -19.10
C GLY A 280 -19.00 -5.54 -20.58
N GLU A 281 -19.26 -4.26 -20.89
CA GLU A 281 -19.39 -3.78 -22.26
C GLU A 281 -18.06 -3.69 -23.00
N GLU A 282 -17.01 -3.18 -22.34
CA GLU A 282 -15.66 -3.16 -22.91
C GLU A 282 -15.09 -4.58 -23.02
N LEU A 283 -15.33 -5.46 -22.03
CA LEU A 283 -14.94 -6.87 -22.07
C LEU A 283 -15.63 -7.63 -23.21
N ALA A 284 -16.81 -7.19 -23.66
CA ALA A 284 -17.52 -7.81 -24.78
C ALA A 284 -17.00 -7.41 -26.16
N ARG A 285 -16.08 -6.44 -26.27
CA ARG A 285 -15.51 -5.98 -27.54
C ARG A 285 -14.45 -6.94 -28.05
N THR A 286 -14.62 -7.40 -29.30
CA THR A 286 -13.77 -8.41 -29.93
C THR A 286 -13.19 -7.92 -31.26
N GLY A 287 -12.31 -8.71 -31.87
CA GLY A 287 -11.73 -8.39 -33.18
C GLY A 287 -10.69 -7.28 -33.11
N LYS A 288 -10.69 -6.38 -34.10
CA LYS A 288 -9.71 -5.28 -34.20
C LYS A 288 -9.85 -4.26 -33.07
N ASP A 289 -11.04 -4.14 -32.50
CA ASP A 289 -11.37 -3.20 -31.44
C ASP A 289 -11.21 -3.81 -30.04
N ALA A 290 -10.69 -5.03 -29.93
CA ALA A 290 -10.47 -5.71 -28.66
C ALA A 290 -9.48 -4.91 -27.78
N PRO A 291 -9.94 -4.36 -26.64
CA PRO A 291 -9.12 -3.55 -25.77
C PRO A 291 -8.14 -4.40 -24.95
N THR A 292 -7.05 -3.78 -24.53
CA THR A 292 -6.24 -4.25 -23.40
C THR A 292 -7.00 -4.10 -22.09
N ILE A 293 -6.59 -4.83 -21.05
CA ILE A 293 -7.22 -4.71 -19.74
C ILE A 293 -7.07 -3.29 -19.16
N LYS A 294 -5.95 -2.61 -19.42
CA LYS A 294 -5.78 -1.20 -19.07
C LYS A 294 -6.84 -0.31 -19.74
N GLU A 295 -7.06 -0.49 -21.04
CA GLU A 295 -8.08 0.26 -21.77
C GLU A 295 -9.51 -0.04 -21.27
N ILE A 296 -9.80 -1.29 -20.90
CA ILE A 296 -11.08 -1.66 -20.25
C ILE A 296 -11.25 -0.86 -18.96
N ALA A 297 -10.25 -0.89 -18.07
CA ALA A 297 -10.31 -0.20 -16.78
C ALA A 297 -10.51 1.31 -16.96
N ARG A 298 -9.76 1.95 -17.87
CA ARG A 298 -9.85 3.38 -18.15
C ARG A 298 -11.20 3.79 -18.69
N ARG A 299 -11.70 3.07 -19.69
CA ARG A 299 -12.99 3.40 -20.30
C ARG A 299 -14.13 3.17 -19.32
N ALA A 300 -14.04 2.13 -18.50
CA ALA A 300 -15.02 1.88 -17.44
C ALA A 300 -15.02 3.01 -16.40
N GLU A 301 -13.86 3.43 -15.90
CA GLU A 301 -13.71 4.58 -14.99
C GLU A 301 -14.30 5.88 -15.58
N GLN A 302 -14.05 6.15 -16.86
CA GLN A 302 -14.55 7.34 -17.56
C GLN A 302 -16.06 7.30 -17.80
N GLN A 303 -16.63 6.12 -18.01
CA GLN A 303 -18.04 5.95 -18.34
C GLN A 303 -18.92 5.70 -17.12
N ASP A 304 -18.33 5.39 -15.96
CA ASP A 304 -19.04 5.11 -14.72
C ASP A 304 -19.87 6.33 -14.25
N PRO A 305 -21.20 6.17 -14.09
CA PRO A 305 -22.05 7.21 -13.52
C PRO A 305 -21.71 7.74 -12.13
N ARG A 306 -21.06 6.95 -11.29
CA ARG A 306 -20.65 7.29 -9.93
C ARG A 306 -19.13 7.35 -9.76
N GLY A 307 -18.40 6.99 -10.81
CA GLY A 307 -16.97 7.22 -10.92
C GLY A 307 -16.59 8.71 -10.91
N PRO A 308 -15.28 9.00 -10.94
CA PRO A 308 -14.71 10.36 -10.82
C PRO A 308 -15.13 11.35 -11.91
N TYR A 309 -15.70 10.85 -13.00
CA TYR A 309 -16.15 11.64 -14.15
C TYR A 309 -17.67 11.56 -14.38
N GLY A 310 -18.38 10.93 -13.44
CA GLY A 310 -19.81 10.68 -13.47
C GLY A 310 -20.69 11.87 -13.07
N LEU A 311 -21.97 11.57 -12.83
CA LEU A 311 -22.99 12.58 -12.51
C LEU A 311 -22.96 13.00 -11.03
N ASP A 312 -22.61 12.07 -10.16
CA ASP A 312 -22.57 12.24 -8.71
C ASP A 312 -21.50 11.28 -8.18
N PHE A 313 -20.26 11.78 -8.15
CA PHE A 313 -19.04 11.05 -7.82
C PHE A 313 -19.10 10.49 -6.39
N LYS A 314 -19.07 9.16 -6.28
CA LYS A 314 -19.23 8.41 -5.02
C LYS A 314 -18.36 7.17 -4.89
N GLU A 315 -17.71 6.74 -5.97
CA GLU A 315 -16.76 5.62 -5.98
C GLU A 315 -15.57 5.95 -6.86
N THR A 316 -14.42 5.42 -6.48
CA THR A 316 -13.15 5.60 -7.16
C THR A 316 -12.69 4.24 -7.69
N PRO A 317 -13.05 3.86 -8.93
CA PRO A 317 -12.55 2.63 -9.54
C PRO A 317 -11.03 2.55 -9.49
N GLN A 318 -10.50 1.35 -9.26
CA GLN A 318 -9.07 1.11 -9.07
C GLN A 318 -8.52 0.24 -10.20
N TYR A 319 -7.28 0.53 -10.62
CA TYR A 319 -6.55 -0.29 -11.58
C TYR A 319 -5.06 -0.35 -11.27
N THR A 320 -4.49 -1.56 -11.30
CA THR A 320 -3.05 -1.76 -11.30
C THR A 320 -2.68 -3.05 -12.05
N SER A 321 -1.38 -3.26 -12.26
CA SER A 321 -0.87 -4.47 -12.89
C SER A 321 0.52 -4.83 -12.37
N ILE A 322 0.92 -6.07 -12.60
CA ILE A 322 2.30 -6.56 -12.41
C ILE A 322 2.83 -7.10 -13.73
N GLY A 323 4.16 -7.08 -13.88
CA GLY A 323 4.81 -7.48 -15.13
C GLY A 323 4.35 -6.58 -16.29
N LYS A 324 3.96 -7.20 -17.40
CA LYS A 324 3.37 -6.54 -18.58
C LYS A 324 1.84 -6.57 -18.56
N GLY A 325 1.22 -6.63 -17.37
CA GLY A 325 -0.22 -6.80 -17.21
C GLY A 325 -1.08 -5.74 -17.92
N ASP A 326 -0.57 -4.52 -18.08
CA ASP A 326 -1.19 -3.44 -18.88
C ASP A 326 -1.52 -3.86 -20.31
N SER A 327 -0.71 -4.74 -20.91
CA SER A 327 -0.83 -5.17 -22.31
C SER A 327 -1.69 -6.41 -22.51
N ILE A 328 -2.22 -7.01 -21.43
CA ILE A 328 -3.05 -8.22 -21.52
C ILE A 328 -4.30 -7.93 -22.37
N LYS A 329 -4.63 -8.85 -23.28
CA LYS A 329 -5.94 -8.92 -23.95
C LYS A 329 -6.55 -10.29 -23.69
N ILE A 330 -7.89 -10.37 -23.74
CA ILE A 330 -8.56 -11.66 -23.60
C ILE A 330 -8.15 -12.60 -24.72
N GLY A 331 -7.71 -13.80 -24.37
CA GLY A 331 -7.16 -14.80 -25.30
C GLY A 331 -5.75 -14.54 -25.80
N LYS A 332 -5.03 -13.57 -25.23
CA LYS A 332 -3.66 -13.23 -25.62
C LYS A 332 -2.74 -13.14 -24.41
N LYS A 333 -1.46 -13.44 -24.64
CA LYS A 333 -0.36 -13.09 -23.74
C LYS A 333 -0.07 -11.59 -23.82
N ALA A 334 0.66 -11.05 -22.85
CA ALA A 334 1.01 -9.62 -22.84
C ALA A 334 1.91 -9.20 -24.01
N ASP A 335 2.63 -10.15 -24.63
CA ASP A 335 3.40 -9.94 -25.87
C ASP A 335 2.54 -9.98 -27.16
N GLY A 336 1.23 -10.20 -27.04
CA GLY A 336 0.29 -10.28 -28.15
C GLY A 336 0.14 -11.67 -28.80
N SER A 337 0.94 -12.66 -28.39
CA SER A 337 0.77 -14.05 -28.82
C SER A 337 -0.51 -14.69 -28.23
N ASN A 338 -0.95 -15.82 -28.79
CA ASN A 338 -2.13 -16.53 -28.28
C ASN A 338 -1.80 -17.28 -26.98
N VAL A 339 -2.77 -17.32 -26.07
CA VAL A 339 -2.79 -18.33 -24.99
C VAL A 339 -3.28 -19.67 -25.55
N ALA A 340 -2.92 -20.78 -24.90
CA ALA A 340 -3.36 -22.11 -25.31
C ALA A 340 -4.85 -22.32 -25.05
N SER A 341 -5.31 -21.93 -23.86
CA SER A 341 -6.71 -21.90 -23.47
C SER A 341 -6.98 -20.79 -22.45
N LYS A 342 -8.26 -20.58 -22.15
CA LYS A 342 -8.75 -19.53 -21.26
C LYS A 342 -9.66 -20.17 -20.23
N HIS A 343 -9.56 -19.73 -18.99
CA HIS A 343 -10.40 -20.18 -17.89
C HIS A 343 -10.96 -18.99 -17.13
N ALA A 344 -12.16 -19.14 -16.57
CA ALA A 344 -12.79 -18.10 -15.78
C ALA A 344 -13.46 -18.64 -14.53
N ILE A 345 -13.39 -17.86 -13.45
CA ILE A 345 -14.20 -18.02 -12.25
C ILE A 345 -15.06 -16.76 -12.12
N LEU A 346 -16.38 -16.91 -12.16
CA LEU A 346 -17.33 -15.85 -11.89
C LEU A 346 -17.99 -16.11 -10.53
N PHE A 347 -17.78 -15.24 -9.56
CA PHE A 347 -18.26 -15.44 -8.20
C PHE A 347 -19.23 -14.31 -7.77
N ALA A 348 -20.41 -14.69 -7.29
CA ALA A 348 -21.40 -13.78 -6.72
C ALA A 348 -21.97 -14.40 -5.42
N GLY A 349 -21.24 -14.23 -4.31
CA GLY A 349 -21.45 -14.96 -3.06
C GLY A 349 -22.85 -14.83 -2.48
N ASP A 350 -23.14 -13.70 -1.82
CA ASP A 350 -24.47 -13.33 -1.30
C ASP A 350 -25.28 -12.51 -2.32
N ALA A 351 -25.54 -13.10 -3.49
CA ALA A 351 -26.32 -12.52 -4.58
C ALA A 351 -27.82 -12.31 -4.22
N ASN A 352 -28.09 -11.41 -3.28
CA ASN A 352 -29.40 -11.19 -2.66
C ASN A 352 -30.27 -10.13 -3.37
N SER A 353 -29.78 -9.54 -4.47
CA SER A 353 -30.48 -8.53 -5.26
C SER A 353 -30.41 -8.81 -6.77
N LYS A 354 -31.40 -8.36 -7.53
CA LYS A 354 -31.46 -8.54 -9.00
C LYS A 354 -30.22 -7.98 -9.70
N ARG A 355 -29.65 -6.88 -9.20
CA ARG A 355 -28.44 -6.28 -9.78
C ARG A 355 -27.24 -7.23 -9.73
N HIS A 356 -27.06 -8.04 -8.68
CA HIS A 356 -25.93 -8.98 -8.58
C HIS A 356 -26.03 -10.07 -9.66
N TRP A 357 -27.24 -10.60 -9.87
CA TRP A 357 -27.53 -11.55 -10.94
C TRP A 357 -27.35 -10.95 -12.34
N ASN A 358 -27.76 -9.70 -12.55
CA ASN A 358 -27.59 -9.01 -13.82
C ASN A 358 -26.10 -8.71 -14.13
N ASN A 359 -25.30 -8.39 -13.12
CA ASN A 359 -23.84 -8.24 -13.25
C ASN A 359 -23.20 -9.57 -13.68
N LEU A 360 -23.55 -10.67 -13.01
CA LEU A 360 -23.06 -12.01 -13.33
C LEU A 360 -23.43 -12.44 -14.76
N ASP A 361 -24.69 -12.26 -15.14
CA ASP A 361 -25.19 -12.56 -16.49
C ASP A 361 -24.45 -11.75 -17.58
N ARG A 362 -24.14 -10.47 -17.30
CA ARG A 362 -23.39 -9.61 -18.20
C ARG A 362 -21.95 -10.10 -18.37
N ALA A 363 -21.26 -10.40 -17.27
CA ALA A 363 -19.90 -10.93 -17.30
C ALA A 363 -19.82 -12.27 -18.06
N TYR A 364 -20.73 -13.19 -17.76
CA TYR A 364 -20.85 -14.48 -18.45
C TYR A 364 -20.99 -14.27 -19.96
N LYS A 365 -21.97 -13.45 -20.40
CA LYS A 365 -22.20 -13.17 -21.82
C LYS A 365 -21.02 -12.47 -22.50
N ALA A 366 -20.33 -11.58 -21.80
CA ALA A 366 -19.12 -10.93 -22.32
C ALA A 366 -18.00 -11.97 -22.58
N LEU A 367 -17.76 -12.88 -21.63
CA LEU A 367 -16.79 -13.97 -21.83
C LEU A 367 -17.21 -14.94 -22.93
N LYS A 368 -18.49 -15.28 -23.06
CA LYS A 368 -19.00 -16.07 -24.20
C LYS A 368 -18.68 -15.41 -25.55
N LYS A 369 -18.81 -14.08 -25.66
CA LYS A 369 -18.42 -13.33 -26.87
C LYS A 369 -16.92 -13.38 -27.14
N GLN A 370 -16.09 -13.46 -26.09
CA GLN A 370 -14.64 -13.69 -26.19
C GLN A 370 -14.28 -15.15 -26.53
N GLY A 371 -15.26 -15.99 -26.83
CA GLY A 371 -15.05 -17.37 -27.25
C GLY A 371 -14.69 -18.32 -26.11
N PHE A 372 -15.22 -18.08 -24.89
CA PHE A 372 -15.23 -19.07 -23.82
C PHE A 372 -16.37 -20.08 -24.06
N SER A 373 -16.09 -21.36 -23.90
CA SER A 373 -17.11 -22.42 -23.80
C SER A 373 -17.69 -22.45 -22.38
N ASP A 374 -18.79 -23.19 -22.18
CA ASP A 374 -19.39 -23.31 -20.84
C ASP A 374 -18.43 -24.03 -19.89
N GLY A 375 -17.66 -25.01 -20.38
CA GLY A 375 -16.65 -25.73 -19.58
C GLY A 375 -15.37 -24.92 -19.26
N ASP A 376 -15.24 -23.72 -19.84
CA ASP A 376 -14.15 -22.79 -19.54
C ASP A 376 -14.50 -21.83 -18.39
N ILE A 377 -15.79 -21.73 -18.03
CA ILE A 377 -16.30 -20.80 -17.03
C ILE A 377 -16.87 -21.60 -15.86
N ILE A 378 -16.42 -21.31 -14.64
CA ILE A 378 -17.08 -21.78 -13.42
C ILE A 378 -17.83 -20.59 -12.83
N ALA A 379 -19.16 -20.64 -12.80
CA ALA A 379 -20.01 -19.60 -12.22
C ALA A 379 -20.65 -20.07 -10.91
N LEU A 380 -20.33 -19.38 -9.81
CA LEU A 380 -20.81 -19.68 -8.47
C LEU A 380 -21.65 -18.52 -7.94
N ALA A 381 -22.90 -18.77 -7.56
CA ALA A 381 -23.79 -17.68 -7.16
C ALA A 381 -24.85 -18.06 -6.12
N GLY A 382 -25.00 -17.23 -5.09
CA GLY A 382 -26.04 -17.40 -4.06
C GLY A 382 -26.04 -18.81 -3.47
N ASN A 383 -27.24 -19.38 -3.29
CA ASN A 383 -27.37 -20.77 -2.84
C ASN A 383 -27.20 -21.82 -3.96
N GLY A 384 -26.90 -21.40 -5.19
CA GLY A 384 -26.74 -22.27 -6.36
C GLY A 384 -28.03 -22.90 -6.91
N LYS A 385 -29.21 -22.56 -6.38
CA LYS A 385 -30.49 -23.18 -6.71
C LYS A 385 -31.54 -22.17 -7.14
N THR A 386 -31.73 -21.11 -6.35
CA THR A 386 -32.76 -20.10 -6.56
C THR A 386 -32.22 -18.67 -6.44
N MET A 387 -32.78 -17.78 -7.25
CA MET A 387 -32.63 -16.33 -7.12
C MET A 387 -33.55 -15.79 -6.01
N PRO A 388 -33.33 -14.57 -5.49
CA PRO A 388 -34.11 -13.97 -4.38
C PRO A 388 -35.62 -13.90 -4.62
N ASN A 389 -36.06 -13.88 -5.88
CA ASN A 389 -37.48 -13.89 -6.26
C ASN A 389 -38.10 -15.30 -6.29
N GLY A 390 -37.37 -16.34 -5.89
CA GLY A 390 -37.80 -17.74 -5.88
C GLY A 390 -37.69 -18.46 -7.23
N THR A 391 -37.24 -17.80 -8.29
CA THR A 391 -37.02 -18.46 -9.59
C THR A 391 -35.70 -19.24 -9.60
N ASN A 392 -35.60 -20.27 -10.45
CA ASN A 392 -34.38 -21.04 -10.60
C ASN A 392 -33.22 -20.17 -11.08
N VAL A 393 -32.00 -20.48 -10.62
CA VAL A 393 -30.79 -19.85 -11.15
C VAL A 393 -30.64 -20.14 -12.66
N PRO A 394 -29.97 -19.25 -13.42
CA PRO A 394 -29.63 -19.53 -14.82
C PRO A 394 -28.84 -20.84 -14.97
N ASN A 395 -29.05 -21.55 -16.08
CA ASN A 395 -28.42 -22.86 -16.34
C ASN A 395 -26.88 -22.84 -16.39
N TYR A 396 -26.27 -21.65 -16.52
CA TYR A 396 -24.81 -21.51 -16.51
C TYR A 396 -24.22 -21.44 -15.09
N VAL A 397 -25.04 -21.41 -14.05
CA VAL A 397 -24.57 -21.40 -12.65
C VAL A 397 -24.25 -22.83 -12.23
N ASP A 398 -22.98 -23.10 -11.98
CA ASP A 398 -22.46 -24.44 -11.69
C ASP A 398 -22.63 -24.84 -10.22
N GLY A 399 -22.75 -23.87 -9.32
CA GLY A 399 -22.80 -24.15 -7.90
C GLY A 399 -23.10 -22.95 -7.01
N PRO A 400 -23.12 -23.16 -5.68
CA PRO A 400 -23.38 -22.11 -4.71
C PRO A 400 -22.17 -21.18 -4.56
N GLY A 401 -22.44 -19.92 -4.23
CA GLY A 401 -21.45 -18.89 -3.91
C GLY A 401 -20.88 -19.02 -2.50
N THR A 402 -20.48 -20.22 -2.07
CA THR A 402 -19.87 -20.47 -0.76
C THR A 402 -18.35 -20.35 -0.82
N LYS A 403 -17.73 -20.10 0.33
CA LYS A 403 -16.25 -20.13 0.48
C LYS A 403 -15.65 -21.44 -0.02
N LYS A 404 -16.23 -22.58 0.39
CA LYS A 404 -15.79 -23.92 -0.01
C LYS A 404 -15.83 -24.10 -1.53
N ALA A 405 -16.94 -23.73 -2.17
CA ALA A 405 -17.08 -23.87 -3.61
C ALA A 405 -16.08 -22.98 -4.38
N LEU A 406 -15.80 -21.77 -3.88
CA LEU A 406 -14.78 -20.89 -4.47
C LEU A 406 -13.39 -21.51 -4.36
N PHE A 407 -13.04 -22.06 -3.20
CA PHE A 407 -11.75 -22.70 -2.98
C PHE A 407 -11.58 -23.93 -3.88
N GLU A 408 -12.60 -24.78 -3.97
CA GLU A 408 -12.65 -25.92 -4.89
C GLU A 408 -12.55 -25.48 -6.36
N ALA A 409 -13.18 -24.36 -6.75
CA ALA A 409 -13.08 -23.81 -8.10
C ALA A 409 -11.65 -23.38 -8.44
N ILE A 410 -10.94 -22.69 -7.52
CA ILE A 410 -9.54 -22.32 -7.71
C ILE A 410 -8.66 -23.57 -7.86
N VAL A 411 -8.86 -24.58 -7.01
CA VAL A 411 -8.16 -25.87 -7.10
C VAL A 411 -8.44 -26.55 -8.44
N ASN A 412 -9.69 -26.59 -8.89
CA ASN A 412 -10.08 -27.24 -10.13
C ASN A 412 -9.55 -26.52 -11.37
N VAL A 413 -9.55 -25.19 -11.38
CA VAL A 413 -8.90 -24.40 -12.44
C VAL A 413 -7.40 -24.63 -12.42
N SER A 414 -6.76 -24.68 -11.26
CA SER A 414 -5.30 -24.87 -11.15
C SER A 414 -4.80 -26.13 -11.87
N LYS A 415 -5.61 -27.20 -11.90
CA LYS A 415 -5.30 -28.46 -12.60
C LYS A 415 -5.20 -28.29 -14.12
N LYS A 416 -5.83 -27.25 -14.67
CA LYS A 416 -5.83 -26.91 -16.11
C LYS A 416 -4.78 -25.83 -16.43
N MET A 417 -4.39 -25.01 -15.45
CA MET A 417 -3.45 -23.90 -15.61
C MET A 417 -2.02 -24.37 -15.87
N ASN A 418 -1.28 -23.58 -16.66
CA ASN A 418 0.17 -23.63 -16.84
C ASN A 418 0.65 -22.30 -17.46
N LYS A 419 1.97 -22.14 -17.74
CA LYS A 419 2.58 -20.93 -18.34
C LYS A 419 2.01 -20.48 -19.71
N ASN A 420 1.08 -21.22 -20.29
CA ASN A 420 0.39 -20.87 -21.55
C ASN A 420 -1.10 -20.52 -21.37
N GLU A 421 -1.65 -20.60 -20.17
CA GLU A 421 -3.09 -20.42 -19.91
C GLU A 421 -3.42 -19.04 -19.31
N GLN A 422 -4.60 -18.51 -19.65
CA GLN A 422 -5.14 -17.28 -19.06
C GLN A 422 -6.25 -17.58 -18.07
N LEU A 423 -6.24 -16.92 -16.91
CA LEU A 423 -7.33 -16.94 -15.94
C LEU A 423 -8.01 -15.58 -15.84
N ILE A 424 -9.34 -15.56 -15.90
CA ILE A 424 -10.18 -14.41 -15.53
C ILE A 424 -10.89 -14.72 -14.22
N PHE A 425 -10.55 -13.99 -13.17
CA PHE A 425 -11.24 -14.05 -11.88
C PHE A 425 -12.14 -12.83 -11.74
N TRP A 426 -13.44 -13.04 -11.60
CA TRP A 426 -14.42 -11.97 -11.53
C TRP A 426 -15.31 -12.17 -10.31
N VAL A 427 -15.54 -11.08 -9.60
CA VAL A 427 -16.41 -11.06 -8.41
C VAL A 427 -17.33 -9.85 -8.48
N SER A 428 -18.63 -10.01 -8.27
CA SER A 428 -19.54 -8.87 -8.05
C SER A 428 -20.64 -9.25 -7.09
N ASP A 429 -20.59 -8.65 -5.91
CA ASP A 429 -21.58 -8.82 -4.86
C ASP A 429 -21.37 -7.76 -3.75
N HIS A 430 -21.73 -8.07 -2.50
CA HIS A 430 -21.28 -7.34 -1.33
C HIS A 430 -19.79 -7.56 -1.10
N GLY A 431 -19.19 -6.62 -0.37
CA GLY A 431 -17.83 -6.72 0.15
C GLY A 431 -17.77 -6.05 1.51
N ASN A 432 -16.84 -6.48 2.35
CA ASN A 432 -16.61 -5.87 3.66
C ASN A 432 -15.19 -5.31 3.75
N ARG A 433 -15.02 -4.37 4.68
CA ARG A 433 -13.73 -3.92 5.17
C ARG A 433 -13.77 -3.93 6.69
N GLU A 434 -12.80 -4.60 7.31
CA GLU A 434 -12.73 -4.77 8.77
C GLU A 434 -11.31 -4.57 9.27
N ARG A 435 -11.13 -4.41 10.59
CA ARG A 435 -9.78 -4.39 11.20
C ARG A 435 -9.12 -5.75 11.04
N THR A 436 -7.83 -5.79 10.75
CA THR A 436 -7.07 -7.04 10.54
C THR A 436 -7.24 -8.01 11.71
N GLU A 437 -7.20 -7.53 12.96
CA GLU A 437 -7.42 -8.35 14.16
C GLU A 437 -8.79 -9.04 14.17
N THR A 438 -9.86 -8.31 13.84
CA THR A 438 -11.23 -8.85 13.76
C THR A 438 -11.36 -9.84 12.61
N ALA A 439 -10.74 -9.53 11.48
CA ALA A 439 -10.75 -10.38 10.31
C ALA A 439 -9.98 -11.70 10.56
N LEU A 440 -8.86 -11.63 11.28
CA LEU A 440 -8.08 -12.78 11.71
C LEU A 440 -8.87 -13.67 12.69
N ASP A 441 -9.49 -13.09 13.73
CA ASP A 441 -10.35 -13.83 14.68
C ASP A 441 -11.47 -14.60 13.97
N LYS A 442 -12.15 -13.94 13.02
CA LYS A 442 -13.18 -14.58 12.18
C LYS A 442 -12.61 -15.66 11.28
N ALA A 443 -11.42 -15.45 10.71
CA ALA A 443 -10.78 -16.43 9.84
C ALA A 443 -10.36 -17.70 10.61
N ILE A 444 -9.86 -17.54 11.84
CA ILE A 444 -9.49 -18.65 12.74
C ILE A 444 -10.72 -19.49 13.08
N LYS A 445 -11.83 -18.82 13.43
CA LYS A 445 -13.10 -19.46 13.80
C LYS A 445 -13.92 -19.98 12.61
N ASP A 446 -13.50 -19.73 11.37
CA ASP A 446 -14.22 -20.18 10.17
C ASP A 446 -14.10 -21.71 10.03
N PRO A 447 -15.22 -22.45 9.98
CA PRO A 447 -15.19 -23.90 9.80
C PRO A 447 -14.75 -24.30 8.38
N VAL A 448 -14.79 -23.39 7.40
CA VAL A 448 -14.31 -23.64 6.04
C VAL A 448 -12.87 -23.17 5.91
N LYS A 449 -11.98 -24.14 5.97
CA LYS A 449 -10.54 -23.93 5.91
C LYS A 449 -9.98 -23.87 4.50
N GLN A 450 -8.86 -23.18 4.33
CA GLN A 450 -8.16 -23.04 3.05
C GLN A 450 -7.34 -24.30 2.78
N SER A 451 -7.66 -25.02 1.71
CA SER A 451 -6.88 -26.20 1.30
C SER A 451 -5.47 -25.80 0.85
N ILE A 452 -4.47 -26.57 1.30
CA ILE A 452 -3.05 -26.38 0.96
C ILE A 452 -2.66 -27.38 -0.13
N PRO A 453 -1.92 -26.99 -1.18
CA PRO A 453 -1.48 -27.94 -2.18
C PRO A 453 -0.47 -28.92 -1.56
N PRO A 454 -0.58 -30.24 -1.84
CA PRO A 454 0.43 -31.20 -1.39
C PRO A 454 1.83 -30.80 -1.89
N ARG A 455 2.83 -30.92 -1.00
CA ARG A 455 4.21 -30.50 -1.28
C ARG A 455 4.83 -31.34 -2.40
N LYS A 456 5.66 -30.73 -3.25
CA LYS A 456 6.40 -31.42 -4.34
C LYS A 456 7.33 -32.53 -3.81
N THR A 457 7.75 -32.45 -2.55
CA THR A 457 8.63 -33.37 -1.84
C THR A 457 7.92 -34.55 -1.19
N ALA A 458 6.59 -34.55 -1.11
CA ALA A 458 5.81 -35.65 -0.56
C ALA A 458 5.90 -36.87 -1.48
N LYS A 459 6.87 -37.74 -1.23
CA LYS A 459 7.16 -38.91 -2.08
C LYS A 459 6.14 -40.04 -1.92
N ARG A 460 5.27 -40.01 -0.89
CA ARG A 460 4.19 -41.01 -0.66
C ARG A 460 2.98 -40.41 0.07
N THR A 461 1.81 -40.94 -0.23
CA THR A 461 0.56 -40.71 0.52
C THR A 461 0.71 -41.16 1.98
N GLY A 462 0.35 -40.29 2.94
CA GLY A 462 0.35 -40.59 4.37
C GLY A 462 1.65 -40.30 5.14
N GLN A 463 2.64 -39.65 4.52
CA GLN A 463 3.85 -39.22 5.23
C GLN A 463 3.75 -37.72 5.54
N ILE A 464 3.51 -37.38 6.81
CA ILE A 464 3.63 -36.01 7.33
C ILE A 464 5.14 -35.72 7.42
N SER A 465 5.62 -34.70 6.70
CA SER A 465 6.97 -34.18 6.87
C SER A 465 6.87 -32.69 7.16
N TRP A 466 7.46 -32.26 8.27
CA TRP A 466 7.61 -30.86 8.63
C TRP A 466 8.81 -30.28 7.87
N ASP A 467 8.56 -29.52 6.81
CA ASP A 467 9.57 -28.62 6.25
C ASP A 467 9.42 -27.35 7.08
N LEU A 468 10.15 -27.30 8.20
CA LEU A 468 10.35 -26.07 8.94
C LEU A 468 11.01 -25.08 7.96
N ASP A 469 10.44 -23.89 7.85
CA ASP A 469 10.95 -22.87 6.94
C ASP A 469 12.43 -22.63 7.23
N GLU A 470 13.29 -22.79 6.22
CA GLU A 470 14.72 -22.59 6.40
C GLU A 470 15.05 -21.18 6.89
N GLU A 471 14.23 -20.17 6.57
CA GLU A 471 14.38 -18.84 7.14
C GLU A 471 13.97 -18.78 8.60
N PHE A 472 12.85 -19.39 8.98
CA PHE A 472 12.44 -19.52 10.39
C PHE A 472 13.51 -20.26 11.21
N LEU A 473 14.05 -21.37 10.69
CA LEU A 473 15.15 -22.10 11.30
C LEU A 473 16.45 -21.28 11.37
N LYS A 474 16.70 -20.38 10.42
CA LYS A 474 17.84 -19.46 10.46
C LYS A 474 17.63 -18.38 11.52
N VAL A 475 16.40 -17.88 11.69
CA VAL A 475 16.04 -16.86 12.68
C VAL A 475 16.09 -17.42 14.11
N ILE A 476 15.55 -18.62 14.35
CA ILE A 476 15.59 -19.31 15.66
C ILE A 476 17.05 -19.59 16.09
N LYS A 477 17.95 -19.88 15.14
CA LYS A 477 19.38 -20.10 15.40
C LYS A 477 20.13 -18.85 15.87
N LEU A 478 19.54 -17.67 15.72
CA LEU A 478 20.19 -16.38 16.00
C LEU A 478 19.74 -15.75 17.33
N ASP A 479 18.85 -16.39 18.09
CA ASP A 479 18.36 -15.82 19.36
C ASP A 479 19.34 -16.12 20.52
N PRO A 480 20.00 -15.09 21.10
CA PRO A 480 20.91 -15.26 22.23
C PRO A 480 20.20 -15.59 23.55
N ASN A 481 18.87 -15.63 23.58
CA ASN A 481 18.07 -16.01 24.75
C ASN A 481 17.43 -17.40 24.61
N ASN A 482 17.88 -18.24 23.68
CA ASN A 482 17.34 -19.58 23.49
C ASN A 482 17.64 -20.48 24.71
N GLN A 483 16.76 -20.44 25.70
CA GLN A 483 16.85 -21.25 26.91
C GLN A 483 16.54 -22.71 26.57
N PRO A 484 17.25 -23.69 27.17
CA PRO A 484 16.87 -25.09 27.04
C PRO A 484 15.43 -25.30 27.50
N TYR A 485 14.70 -26.13 26.75
CA TYR A 485 13.31 -26.44 27.08
C TYR A 485 12.96 -27.85 26.65
N VAL A 486 11.96 -28.40 27.32
CA VAL A 486 11.24 -29.59 26.87
C VAL A 486 9.84 -29.14 26.48
N SER A 487 9.37 -29.51 25.30
CA SER A 487 7.98 -29.29 24.92
C SER A 487 7.29 -30.57 24.51
N ILE A 488 6.00 -30.67 24.84
CA ILE A 488 5.12 -31.73 24.38
C ILE A 488 4.00 -31.14 23.55
N LEU A 489 3.60 -31.85 22.49
CA LEU A 489 2.45 -31.50 21.67
C LEU A 489 1.26 -32.36 22.11
N VAL A 490 0.28 -31.76 22.77
CA VAL A 490 -0.95 -32.43 23.19
C VAL A 490 -2.00 -32.25 22.10
N GLU A 491 -2.52 -33.35 21.55
CA GLU A 491 -3.58 -33.33 20.52
C GLU A 491 -4.78 -32.51 20.99
N ALA A 492 -5.29 -31.60 20.16
CA ALA A 492 -6.39 -30.72 20.52
C ALA A 492 -7.75 -31.38 20.17
N THR A 493 -8.13 -32.40 20.95
CA THR A 493 -9.45 -33.03 20.83
C THR A 493 -10.58 -32.07 21.25
N PRO A 494 -11.84 -32.28 20.81
CA PRO A 494 -12.96 -31.45 21.21
C PRO A 494 -13.10 -31.28 22.74
N GLU A 495 -12.86 -32.35 23.48
CA GLU A 495 -12.89 -32.35 24.95
C GLU A 495 -11.76 -31.50 25.54
N ILE A 496 -10.54 -31.61 25.02
CA ILE A 496 -9.40 -30.80 25.46
C ILE A 496 -9.61 -29.32 25.12
N ILE A 497 -10.18 -29.01 23.95
CA ILE A 497 -10.55 -27.65 23.54
C ILE A 497 -11.63 -27.07 24.47
N GLU A 498 -12.59 -27.89 24.90
CA GLU A 498 -13.67 -27.45 25.81
C GLU A 498 -13.13 -27.05 27.19
N TYR A 499 -12.19 -27.82 27.74
CA TYR A 499 -11.57 -27.48 29.02
C TYR A 499 -10.44 -26.45 28.90
N GLY A 500 -9.82 -26.32 27.73
CA GLY A 500 -8.85 -25.30 27.36
C GLY A 500 -7.60 -25.31 28.25
N GLU A 501 -7.05 -24.11 28.50
CA GLU A 501 -5.82 -23.91 29.27
C GLU A 501 -5.90 -24.49 30.70
N TYR A 502 -7.08 -24.47 31.33
CA TYR A 502 -7.25 -25.02 32.69
C TYR A 502 -6.92 -26.51 32.77
N PHE A 503 -7.27 -27.30 31.75
CA PHE A 503 -6.89 -28.70 31.70
C PHE A 503 -5.37 -28.85 31.47
N LEU A 504 -4.82 -28.10 30.53
CA LEU A 504 -3.42 -28.20 30.11
C LEU A 504 -2.44 -27.77 31.23
N GLU A 505 -2.80 -26.78 32.05
CA GLU A 505 -2.03 -26.34 33.22
C GLU A 505 -1.86 -27.41 34.32
N ASN A 506 -2.73 -28.42 34.33
CA ASN A 506 -2.67 -29.53 35.29
C ASN A 506 -1.83 -30.71 34.77
N ILE A 507 -1.30 -30.64 33.55
CA ILE A 507 -0.32 -31.59 33.01
C ILE A 507 1.07 -31.16 33.48
N ARG A 508 1.68 -31.97 34.34
CA ARG A 508 3.04 -31.76 34.85
C ARG A 508 4.01 -32.71 34.17
N LEU A 509 5.22 -32.22 33.94
CA LEU A 509 6.28 -32.99 33.32
C LEU A 509 7.46 -33.12 34.27
N HIS A 510 8.02 -34.31 34.40
CA HIS A 510 9.21 -34.60 35.19
C HIS A 510 10.31 -35.09 34.26
N VAL A 511 11.52 -34.55 34.41
CA VAL A 511 12.71 -34.98 33.68
C VAL A 511 13.76 -35.45 34.67
N ASN A 512 14.17 -36.71 34.56
CA ASN A 512 15.15 -37.33 35.46
C ASN A 512 14.83 -37.08 36.95
N GLU A 513 13.59 -37.33 37.35
CA GLU A 513 13.04 -37.12 38.70
C GLU A 513 12.82 -35.64 39.13
N ASN A 514 13.10 -34.66 38.24
CA ASN A 514 12.87 -33.25 38.52
C ASN A 514 11.58 -32.75 37.87
N GLU A 515 10.65 -32.24 38.67
CA GLU A 515 9.43 -31.58 38.20
C GLU A 515 9.78 -30.28 37.45
N LEU A 516 9.17 -30.08 36.28
CA LEU A 516 9.28 -28.86 35.50
C LEU A 516 8.02 -28.00 35.63
N GLU A 517 8.21 -26.69 35.68
CA GLU A 517 7.12 -25.72 35.64
C GLU A 517 6.71 -25.46 34.19
N LEU A 518 5.40 -25.50 33.92
CA LEU A 518 4.83 -25.13 32.63
C LEU A 518 4.98 -23.61 32.45
N GLU A 519 5.71 -23.20 31.43
CA GLU A 519 5.97 -21.78 31.15
C GLU A 519 4.92 -21.22 30.18
N LEU A 520 4.59 -22.00 29.14
CA LEU A 520 3.77 -21.52 28.04
C LEU A 520 2.93 -22.64 27.43
N VAL A 521 1.72 -22.27 27.02
CA VAL A 521 0.83 -23.10 26.20
C VAL A 521 0.62 -22.37 24.88
N GLU A 522 1.10 -22.93 23.77
CA GLU A 522 0.92 -22.37 22.44
C GLU A 522 -0.03 -23.23 21.59
N PRO A 523 -1.04 -22.66 20.94
CA PRO A 523 -1.86 -23.40 19.99
C PRO A 523 -1.06 -23.71 18.72
N ILE A 524 -1.01 -24.97 18.33
CA ILE A 524 -0.37 -25.44 17.10
C ILE A 524 -1.43 -25.76 16.06
N ILE A 525 -1.35 -25.03 14.96
CA ILE A 525 -2.14 -25.27 13.75
C ILE A 525 -1.17 -25.86 12.73
N ALA A 526 -1.28 -27.16 12.49
CA ALA A 526 -0.57 -27.84 11.44
C ALA A 526 -1.07 -27.35 10.09
N TYR A 527 -0.13 -27.23 9.16
CA TYR A 527 -0.45 -26.87 7.78
C TYR A 527 -0.77 -28.13 6.97
N ASP A 528 -1.80 -28.88 7.39
CA ASP A 528 -2.24 -30.11 6.76
C ASP A 528 -3.51 -29.93 5.89
N GLU A 529 -4.25 -31.00 5.58
CA GLU A 529 -5.45 -30.92 4.71
C GLU A 529 -6.66 -30.26 5.40
N GLU A 530 -6.66 -30.15 6.72
CA GLU A 530 -7.68 -29.53 7.56
C GLU A 530 -7.02 -28.62 8.61
N PRO A 531 -6.66 -27.35 8.31
CA PRO A 531 -5.97 -26.49 9.27
C PRO A 531 -6.94 -26.04 10.37
N ASP A 532 -7.12 -26.92 11.34
CA ASP A 532 -7.79 -26.74 12.61
C ASP A 532 -6.74 -26.56 13.71
N LEU A 533 -7.17 -26.59 14.96
CA LEU A 533 -6.22 -26.62 16.06
C LEU A 533 -5.84 -28.08 16.23
N ASP A 534 -4.64 -28.46 15.80
CA ASP A 534 -4.17 -29.84 15.82
C ASP A 534 -3.62 -30.23 17.19
N ALA A 535 -2.95 -29.29 17.85
CA ALA A 535 -2.33 -29.53 19.15
C ALA A 535 -2.17 -28.26 19.97
N TYR A 536 -1.85 -28.44 21.24
CA TYR A 536 -1.25 -27.43 22.10
C TYR A 536 0.21 -27.83 22.37
N GLU A 537 1.15 -26.93 22.10
CA GLU A 537 2.53 -27.07 22.56
C GLU A 537 2.62 -26.56 23.99
N LEU A 538 2.95 -27.46 24.92
CA LEU A 538 3.22 -27.14 26.31
C LEU A 538 4.73 -27.06 26.47
N VAL A 539 5.24 -25.87 26.75
CA VAL A 539 6.67 -25.57 26.88
C VAL A 539 7.06 -25.52 28.35
N TYR A 540 8.05 -26.32 28.71
CA TYR A 540 8.65 -26.39 30.03
C TYR A 540 10.11 -25.99 29.93
N LEU A 541 10.50 -24.90 30.59
CA LEU A 541 11.90 -24.50 30.64
C LEU A 541 12.68 -25.54 31.45
N VAL A 542 13.89 -25.87 31.01
CA VAL A 542 14.72 -26.88 31.65
C VAL A 542 16.12 -26.34 31.92
N ASP A 543 16.66 -26.68 33.09
CA ASP A 543 18.09 -26.48 33.36
C ASP A 543 18.86 -27.55 32.58
N GLU A 544 19.75 -27.17 31.66
CA GLU A 544 20.53 -28.12 30.86
C GLU A 544 21.27 -29.15 31.72
N SER A 545 21.64 -28.80 32.96
CA SER A 545 22.36 -29.69 33.88
C SER A 545 21.55 -30.90 34.34
N ILE A 546 20.21 -30.87 34.21
CA ILE A 546 19.37 -32.04 34.52
C ILE A 546 19.20 -32.97 33.31
N LEU A 547 19.64 -32.57 32.11
CA LEU A 547 19.62 -33.40 30.91
C LEU A 547 20.86 -34.30 30.85
N GLY A 548 20.65 -35.58 30.53
CA GLY A 548 21.70 -36.60 30.36
C GLY A 548 21.75 -37.17 28.95
N GLU A 549 22.66 -38.12 28.72
CA GLU A 549 22.69 -38.93 27.48
C GLU A 549 21.41 -39.78 27.31
N GLU A 550 20.88 -40.26 28.43
CA GLU A 550 19.57 -40.89 28.53
C GLU A 550 18.69 -40.03 29.46
N ASN A 551 17.48 -39.70 29.02
CA ASN A 551 16.54 -38.91 29.79
C ASN A 551 15.27 -39.71 30.03
N LEU A 552 14.86 -39.84 31.30
CA LEU A 552 13.55 -40.33 31.69
C LEU A 552 12.60 -39.14 31.74
N ILE A 553 11.50 -39.24 30.99
CA ILE A 553 10.44 -38.23 30.97
C ILE A 553 9.15 -38.89 31.47
N GLU A 554 8.60 -38.32 32.53
CA GLU A 554 7.36 -38.77 33.14
C GLU A 554 6.33 -37.65 33.08
N VAL A 555 5.06 -38.02 32.85
CA VAL A 555 3.95 -37.07 32.77
C VAL A 555 2.98 -37.40 33.89
N GLU A 556 2.62 -36.38 34.66
CA GLU A 556 1.72 -36.47 35.80
C GLU A 556 0.47 -35.61 35.55
N TRP A 557 -0.68 -36.09 36.01
CA TRP A 557 -1.89 -35.29 36.13
C TRP A 557 -2.04 -34.80 37.57
N ALA A 558 -2.03 -33.48 37.77
CA ALA A 558 -2.12 -32.84 39.08
C ALA A 558 -3.50 -32.25 39.41
N GLY A 559 -4.46 -32.37 38.50
CA GLY A 559 -5.82 -31.85 38.65
C GLY A 559 -6.78 -32.81 39.36
N ASP A 560 -8.06 -32.42 39.43
CA ASP A 560 -9.12 -33.28 39.96
C ASP A 560 -9.28 -34.54 39.08
N PRO A 561 -9.28 -35.77 39.63
CA PRO A 561 -9.50 -36.99 38.86
C PRO A 561 -10.81 -37.01 38.06
N GLU A 562 -11.85 -36.30 38.49
CA GLU A 562 -13.13 -36.20 37.76
C GLU A 562 -13.03 -35.30 36.51
N MET A 563 -12.01 -34.45 36.45
CA MET A 563 -11.71 -33.55 35.33
C MET A 563 -10.66 -34.13 34.38
N PHE A 564 -10.14 -35.32 34.67
CA PHE A 564 -9.18 -35.99 33.80
C PHE A 564 -9.86 -36.44 32.50
N VAL A 565 -9.30 -36.00 31.38
CA VAL A 565 -9.68 -36.43 30.03
C VAL A 565 -8.49 -37.19 29.47
N GLU A 566 -8.75 -38.30 28.79
CA GLU A 566 -7.70 -39.03 28.07
C GLU A 566 -7.15 -38.16 26.92
N TYR A 567 -5.83 -38.01 26.83
CA TYR A 567 -5.17 -37.17 25.83
C TYR A 567 -3.99 -37.88 25.17
N THR A 568 -3.65 -37.45 23.96
CA THR A 568 -2.53 -37.97 23.18
C THR A 568 -1.39 -36.96 23.15
N ILE A 569 -0.16 -37.40 23.42
CA ILE A 569 1.05 -36.63 23.13
C ILE A 569 1.53 -37.00 21.73
N LEU A 570 1.40 -36.08 20.78
CA LEU A 570 1.75 -36.25 19.37
C LEU A 570 3.25 -36.07 19.10
N GLY A 571 3.91 -35.29 19.95
CA GLY A 571 5.31 -34.94 19.79
C GLY A 571 5.94 -34.61 21.13
N LEU A 572 7.23 -34.91 21.24
CA LEU A 572 8.09 -34.52 22.34
C LEU A 572 9.35 -33.92 21.72
N MET A 573 9.72 -32.73 22.19
CA MET A 573 10.93 -32.05 21.78
C MET A 573 11.76 -31.73 23.03
N ILE A 574 13.06 -32.01 22.94
CA ILE A 574 14.05 -31.57 23.93
C ILE A 574 15.00 -30.66 23.17
N SER A 575 15.03 -29.40 23.54
CA SER A 575 15.95 -28.40 23.05
C SER A 575 16.98 -28.13 24.15
N THR A 576 18.26 -28.29 23.84
CA THR A 576 19.35 -27.95 24.77
C THR A 576 19.73 -26.47 24.73
N GLY A 577 18.95 -25.61 24.05
CA GLY A 577 19.22 -24.15 23.99
C GLY A 577 20.48 -23.75 23.21
N GLY A 578 21.26 -24.70 22.71
CA GLY A 578 22.43 -24.45 21.89
C GLY A 578 23.02 -25.77 21.43
N ILE A 579 23.11 -25.97 20.11
CA ILE A 579 24.03 -26.98 19.59
C ILE A 579 25.41 -26.36 19.68
N ASN A 580 26.09 -26.57 20.82
CA ASN A 580 27.51 -26.25 20.91
C ASN A 580 28.31 -27.21 20.03
N GLU A 581 29.25 -26.61 19.32
CA GLU A 581 30.10 -27.19 18.27
C GLU A 581 30.81 -28.48 18.70
N PHE A 582 30.76 -29.52 17.86
CA PHE A 582 31.80 -30.53 17.78
C PHE A 582 32.57 -30.40 16.46
N GLU A 583 33.77 -29.82 16.59
CA GLU A 583 35.03 -29.97 15.82
C GLU A 583 34.94 -30.51 14.36
N THR A 584 35.50 -29.92 13.30
CA THR A 584 36.70 -29.07 13.11
C THR A 584 36.73 -28.54 11.66
N GLU A 585 36.88 -27.23 11.47
CA GLU A 585 37.87 -26.54 10.60
C GLU A 585 37.40 -25.07 10.36
N LEU A 586 38.21 -24.15 10.89
CA LEU A 586 38.05 -22.69 10.95
C LEU A 586 37.45 -22.02 9.69
N ILE A 587 36.22 -21.49 9.81
CA ILE A 587 35.83 -20.19 9.23
C ILE A 587 34.89 -19.48 10.21
N GLU A 588 35.32 -18.32 10.69
CA GLU A 588 34.72 -17.50 11.75
C GLU A 588 33.28 -17.05 11.44
N ALA A 589 32.41 -17.10 12.46
CA ALA A 589 31.04 -16.59 12.44
C ALA A 589 30.99 -15.06 12.29
N VAL A 590 30.02 -14.55 11.53
CA VAL A 590 29.78 -13.11 11.37
C VAL A 590 28.60 -12.70 12.25
N GLU A 591 28.91 -12.05 13.38
CA GLU A 591 27.98 -11.23 14.15
C GLU A 591 27.28 -10.21 13.22
N GLU A 592 26.01 -9.87 13.48
CA GLU A 592 25.37 -8.75 12.80
C GLU A 592 26.21 -7.49 13.00
N GLN A 593 26.79 -7.01 11.90
CA GLN A 593 27.72 -5.89 11.93
C GLN A 593 27.01 -4.63 12.42
N THR A 594 27.50 -4.04 13.50
CA THR A 594 26.98 -2.75 13.98
C THR A 594 27.14 -1.69 12.88
N LEU A 595 26.35 -0.61 12.89
CA LEU A 595 26.51 0.49 11.91
C LEU A 595 27.96 1.01 11.87
N PHE A 596 28.66 0.98 13.00
CA PHE A 596 30.07 1.33 13.07
C PHE A 596 30.98 0.31 12.37
N ASP A 597 30.71 -0.99 12.51
CA ASP A 597 31.47 -2.06 11.83
C ASP A 597 31.19 -2.09 10.33
N LEU A 598 29.94 -1.85 9.92
CA LEU A 598 29.56 -1.60 8.53
C LEU A 598 30.35 -0.42 7.95
N LEU A 599 30.26 0.77 8.58
CA LEU A 599 30.97 1.96 8.11
C LEU A 599 32.50 1.77 8.08
N ARG A 600 33.05 1.07 9.08
CA ARG A 600 34.47 0.69 9.12
C ARG A 600 34.82 -0.23 7.95
N GLY A 601 33.96 -1.19 7.61
CA GLY A 601 34.12 -2.10 6.48
C GLY A 601 34.19 -1.38 5.12
N TYR A 602 33.60 -0.19 5.00
CA TYR A 602 33.67 0.64 3.79
C TYR A 602 34.92 1.53 3.69
N VAL A 603 35.73 1.66 4.75
CA VAL A 603 36.97 2.48 4.73
C VAL A 603 37.98 2.02 3.68
N PRO A 604 38.30 0.72 3.53
CA PRO A 604 39.18 0.24 2.47
C PRO A 604 38.64 0.56 1.07
N ILE A 605 37.34 0.36 0.84
CA ILE A 605 36.66 0.63 -0.43
C ILE A 605 36.76 2.12 -0.79
N TYR A 606 36.56 3.01 0.19
CA TYR A 606 36.77 4.44 0.02
C TYR A 606 38.22 4.76 -0.39
N ASN A 607 39.20 4.19 0.31
CA ASN A 607 40.63 4.46 0.07
C ASN A 607 41.13 3.92 -1.27
N GLU A 608 40.63 2.78 -1.73
CA GLU A 608 40.91 2.22 -3.06
C GLU A 608 40.37 3.12 -4.18
N ASN A 609 39.23 3.76 -3.93
CA ASN A 609 38.59 4.67 -4.88
C ASN A 609 38.98 6.14 -4.66
N ALA A 610 39.81 6.46 -3.67
CA ALA A 610 40.19 7.82 -3.32
C ALA A 610 40.84 8.54 -4.50
N ASP A 611 41.56 7.82 -5.37
CA ASP A 611 42.19 8.41 -6.55
C ASP A 611 41.22 8.83 -7.65
N ASN A 612 40.07 8.15 -7.72
CA ASN A 612 38.97 8.42 -8.64
C ASN A 612 38.05 9.56 -8.15
N LEU A 613 38.26 10.04 -6.92
CA LEU A 613 37.52 11.18 -6.41
C LEU A 613 37.81 12.41 -7.27
N PRO A 614 36.76 13.13 -7.73
CA PRO A 614 36.93 14.40 -8.41
C PRO A 614 37.86 15.32 -7.62
N GLY A 615 38.78 16.02 -8.29
CA GLY A 615 39.86 16.77 -7.61
C GLY A 615 39.38 17.83 -6.60
N PHE A 616 38.13 18.26 -6.67
CA PHE A 616 37.52 19.15 -5.67
C PHE A 616 37.14 18.42 -4.37
N ILE A 617 36.73 17.14 -4.42
CA ILE A 617 36.46 16.30 -3.24
C ILE A 617 37.77 16.00 -2.53
N LYS A 618 38.84 15.62 -3.25
CA LYS A 618 40.20 15.46 -2.70
C LYS A 618 40.68 16.70 -1.93
N ARG A 619 40.28 17.89 -2.37
CA ARG A 619 40.65 19.16 -1.72
C ARG A 619 39.85 19.44 -0.44
N ILE A 620 38.67 18.86 -0.28
CA ILE A 620 37.81 19.00 0.91
C ILE A 620 38.17 17.93 1.95
N VAL A 621 38.39 16.69 1.53
CA VAL A 621 38.74 15.55 2.38
C VAL A 621 40.25 15.31 2.46
N GLY A 622 41.07 16.32 2.17
CA GLY A 622 42.54 16.24 2.17
C GLY A 622 43.09 15.95 3.57
N ASP A 623 43.93 16.83 4.13
CA ASP A 623 44.38 16.63 5.51
C ASP A 623 43.35 17.22 6.49
N GLU A 624 42.44 16.37 6.99
CA GLU A 624 41.34 16.76 7.90
C GLU A 624 41.20 15.81 9.09
N ARG A 625 40.71 16.34 10.22
CA ARG A 625 40.30 15.60 11.42
C ARG A 625 38.81 15.83 11.62
N ILE A 626 37.99 14.84 11.34
CA ILE A 626 36.53 14.92 11.28
C ILE A 626 35.93 14.28 12.53
N ASP A 627 35.03 15.01 13.18
CA ASP A 627 34.16 14.51 14.25
C ASP A 627 32.77 14.28 13.67
N LEU A 628 32.39 13.04 13.41
CA LEU A 628 31.11 12.64 12.82
C LEU A 628 30.14 12.18 13.92
N GLU A 629 28.98 12.80 13.97
CA GLU A 629 27.91 12.50 14.91
C GLU A 629 26.67 12.00 14.15
N ILE A 630 26.24 10.77 14.45
CA ILE A 630 25.09 10.12 13.81
C ILE A 630 24.01 9.91 14.87
N ALA A 631 22.84 10.53 14.67
CA ALA A 631 21.66 10.26 15.49
C ALA A 631 21.07 8.89 15.10
N LEU A 632 21.08 7.93 16.03
CA LEU A 632 20.54 6.60 15.82
C LEU A 632 19.02 6.59 16.06
N GLU A 633 18.31 5.65 15.45
CA GLU A 633 16.85 5.57 15.53
C GLU A 633 16.35 5.28 16.95
N ASN A 634 17.15 4.58 17.75
CA ASN A 634 16.91 4.31 19.16
C ASN A 634 17.11 5.55 20.07
N GLY A 635 17.34 6.73 19.50
CA GLY A 635 17.55 7.99 20.23
C GLY A 635 18.95 8.17 20.81
N SER A 636 19.85 7.18 20.67
CA SER A 636 21.26 7.32 21.04
C SER A 636 22.09 7.97 19.93
N VAL A 637 23.34 8.31 20.23
CA VAL A 637 24.23 9.02 19.29
C VAL A 637 25.52 8.22 19.09
N LEU A 638 25.79 7.84 17.84
CA LEU A 638 27.05 7.24 17.44
C LEU A 638 28.05 8.33 17.05
N ASN A 639 29.15 8.43 17.78
CA ASN A 639 30.24 9.35 17.48
C ASN A 639 31.39 8.60 16.82
N ILE A 640 31.96 9.18 15.76
CA ILE A 640 33.03 8.58 14.97
C ILE A 640 34.09 9.65 14.69
N GLY A 641 35.35 9.34 15.04
CA GLY A 641 36.51 10.14 14.68
C GLY A 641 37.12 9.64 13.38
N ILE A 642 37.36 10.54 12.43
CA ILE A 642 37.98 10.22 11.14
C ILE A 642 39.18 11.14 10.92
N VAL A 643 40.34 10.61 10.57
CA VAL A 643 41.50 11.41 10.12
C VAL A 643 41.78 11.05 8.68
N THR A 644 41.91 12.08 7.84
CA THR A 644 42.30 11.93 6.45
C THR A 644 43.66 12.59 6.20
N GLU A 645 44.48 11.97 5.35
CA GLU A 645 45.72 12.52 4.80
C GLU A 645 45.71 12.32 3.28
N ASP A 646 45.94 13.38 2.51
CA ASP A 646 45.89 13.39 1.03
C ASP A 646 44.61 12.74 0.43
N GLY A 647 43.45 12.92 1.09
CA GLY A 647 42.18 12.38 0.60
C GLY A 647 41.88 10.95 1.02
N ARG A 648 42.75 10.30 1.80
CA ARG A 648 42.58 8.92 2.30
C ARG A 648 42.33 8.92 3.79
N ILE A 649 41.47 8.03 4.27
CA ILE A 649 41.22 7.81 5.69
C ILE A 649 42.40 7.02 6.27
N VAL A 650 43.14 7.64 7.17
CA VAL A 650 44.26 7.04 7.91
C VAL A 650 43.89 6.65 9.34
N GLU A 651 42.79 7.20 9.88
CA GLU A 651 42.23 6.83 11.18
C GLU A 651 40.69 6.80 11.12
N PHE A 652 40.07 5.75 11.65
CA PHE A 652 38.62 5.63 11.80
C PHE A 652 38.31 4.97 13.15
N SER A 653 37.81 5.74 14.11
CA SER A 653 37.68 5.31 15.50
C SER A 653 36.30 5.65 16.09
N LYS A 654 35.85 4.82 17.04
CA LYS A 654 34.60 5.05 17.78
C LYS A 654 34.84 6.11 18.85
N GLY A 655 33.95 7.09 18.96
CA GLY A 655 34.07 8.22 19.87
C GLY A 655 34.51 9.52 19.18
N LYS A 656 34.52 10.62 19.93
CA LYS A 656 34.88 11.95 19.42
C LYS A 656 36.39 12.09 19.26
N ILE A 657 36.83 12.80 18.22
CA ILE A 657 38.25 13.08 18.00
C ILE A 657 38.69 14.41 18.64
N SER A 658 39.90 14.44 19.20
CA SER A 658 40.48 15.66 19.74
C SER A 658 40.96 16.61 18.63
N LYS A 659 40.71 17.92 18.83
CA LYS A 659 41.06 19.01 17.87
C LYS A 659 40.53 18.75 16.45
N PRO A 660 39.21 18.54 16.25
CA PRO A 660 38.67 18.37 14.92
C PRO A 660 38.94 19.64 14.10
N THR A 661 39.18 19.47 12.80
CA THR A 661 39.18 20.53 11.80
C THR A 661 37.82 20.65 11.12
N MET A 662 37.00 19.60 11.20
CA MET A 662 35.63 19.54 10.70
C MET A 662 34.73 18.75 11.64
N ARG A 663 33.48 19.17 11.78
CA ARG A 663 32.40 18.41 12.43
C ARG A 663 31.32 18.10 11.41
N VAL A 664 30.76 16.91 11.46
CA VAL A 664 29.70 16.44 10.55
C VAL A 664 28.57 15.83 11.38
N TRP A 665 27.33 16.11 10.99
CA TRP A 665 26.13 15.57 11.64
C TRP A 665 25.21 14.94 10.61
N THR A 666 24.65 13.78 10.94
CA THR A 666 23.64 13.08 10.12
C THR A 666 22.78 12.12 10.97
N SER A 667 21.93 11.31 10.35
CA SER A 667 21.11 10.28 11.00
C SER A 667 21.44 8.87 10.49
N GLU A 668 21.04 7.87 11.26
CA GLU A 668 21.21 6.46 10.90
C GLU A 668 20.51 6.09 9.59
N ASP A 669 19.26 6.53 9.39
CA ASP A 669 18.54 6.39 8.12
C ASP A 669 19.36 6.94 6.94
N VAL A 670 19.92 8.15 7.06
CA VAL A 670 20.74 8.74 5.99
C VAL A 670 22.02 7.94 5.75
N ALA A 671 22.68 7.47 6.81
CA ALA A 671 23.89 6.66 6.70
C ALA A 671 23.61 5.31 6.03
N ARG A 672 22.55 4.60 6.43
CA ARG A 672 22.13 3.33 5.84
C ARG A 672 21.62 3.49 4.42
N ARG A 673 20.88 4.57 4.12
CA ARG A 673 20.44 4.91 2.76
C ARG A 673 21.62 5.14 1.82
N ILE A 674 22.71 5.75 2.29
CA ILE A 674 23.94 5.92 1.50
C ILE A 674 24.64 4.57 1.29
N ILE A 675 24.81 3.78 2.36
CA ILE A 675 25.46 2.47 2.33
C ILE A 675 24.74 1.50 1.38
N ASN A 676 23.40 1.46 1.42
CA ASN A 676 22.57 0.51 0.67
C ASN A 676 22.18 1.03 -0.72
N SER A 677 22.65 2.21 -1.13
CA SER A 677 22.33 2.79 -2.44
C SER A 677 23.12 2.10 -3.55
N GLU A 678 22.49 1.88 -4.71
CA GLU A 678 23.17 1.49 -5.94
C GLU A 678 24.15 2.58 -6.44
N ASP A 679 23.92 3.85 -6.04
CA ASP A 679 24.83 4.98 -6.27
C ASP A 679 25.04 5.78 -4.95
N PRO A 680 25.98 5.35 -4.08
CA PRO A 680 26.25 6.00 -2.79
C PRO A 680 26.74 7.45 -2.93
N VAL A 681 27.43 7.77 -4.03
CA VAL A 681 28.01 9.10 -4.26
C VAL A 681 26.91 10.11 -4.56
N SER A 682 25.99 9.79 -5.50
CA SER A 682 24.84 10.64 -5.81
C SER A 682 23.92 10.78 -4.61
N THR A 683 23.63 9.69 -3.90
CA THR A 683 22.81 9.70 -2.68
C THR A 683 23.42 10.56 -1.57
N GLY A 684 24.73 10.45 -1.32
CA GLY A 684 25.43 11.29 -0.34
C GLY A 684 25.48 12.76 -0.73
N VAL A 685 25.68 13.08 -2.01
CA VAL A 685 25.64 14.46 -2.52
C VAL A 685 24.24 15.06 -2.38
N ASN A 686 23.19 14.29 -2.64
CA ASN A 686 21.81 14.74 -2.47
C ASN A 686 21.46 14.96 -0.98
N ALA A 687 21.88 14.06 -0.09
CA ALA A 687 21.73 14.24 1.35
C ALA A 687 22.43 15.53 1.85
N LEU A 688 23.61 15.86 1.31
CA LEU A 688 24.30 17.12 1.59
C LEU A 688 23.55 18.34 1.04
N LYS A 689 22.98 18.26 -0.18
CA LYS A 689 22.17 19.35 -0.78
C LYS A 689 20.88 19.61 -0.01
N MET A 690 20.26 18.57 0.53
CA MET A 690 19.00 18.64 1.28
C MET A 690 19.21 19.06 2.74
N GLY A 691 20.46 19.17 3.21
CA GLY A 691 20.79 19.55 4.58
C GLY A 691 20.65 18.41 5.59
N GLU A 692 20.52 17.18 5.11
CA GLU A 692 20.46 15.94 5.90
C GLU A 692 21.86 15.56 6.43
N ILE A 693 22.90 15.93 5.69
CA ILE A 693 24.28 15.96 6.18
C ILE A 693 24.66 17.42 6.41
N ARG A 694 25.04 17.76 7.63
CA ARG A 694 25.49 19.12 8.00
C ARG A 694 26.96 19.07 8.35
N TYR A 695 27.71 20.14 8.07
CA TYR A 695 29.12 20.21 8.44
C TYR A 695 29.54 21.62 8.89
N SER A 696 30.60 21.69 9.71
CA SER A 696 31.20 22.95 10.18
C SER A 696 32.70 22.81 10.35
N GLY A 697 33.48 23.80 9.89
CA GLY A 697 34.93 23.86 10.06
C GLY A 697 35.35 24.46 11.41
N VAL A 698 36.42 23.94 12.01
CA VAL A 698 36.90 24.32 13.36
C VAL A 698 38.33 24.87 13.28
N GLY A 699 38.54 26.17 13.52
CA GLY A 699 39.87 26.81 13.69
C GLY A 699 40.19 28.06 12.83
N PHE A 700 40.98 28.98 13.37
CA PHE A 700 41.15 30.39 12.92
C PHE A 700 42.20 30.65 11.80
N LYS A 701 42.68 29.63 11.06
CA LYS A 701 43.67 29.82 9.95
C LYS A 701 43.40 28.99 8.67
N ARG A 702 42.16 28.59 8.41
CA ARG A 702 41.75 27.98 7.12
C ARG A 702 40.41 28.56 6.60
N THR A 703 40.25 29.88 6.65
CA THR A 703 39.09 30.61 6.10
C THR A 703 39.03 30.63 4.55
N LEU A 704 39.53 29.58 3.88
CA LEU A 704 39.57 29.50 2.40
C LEU A 704 39.33 28.07 1.86
N ARG A 705 38.46 27.30 2.50
CA ARG A 705 37.83 26.10 1.89
C ARG A 705 36.29 26.12 1.88
N VAL A 706 35.66 27.18 2.38
CA VAL A 706 34.19 27.34 2.38
C VAL A 706 33.66 27.94 1.06
N PHE A 707 34.54 28.37 0.15
CA PHE A 707 34.15 28.97 -1.14
C PHE A 707 33.92 27.94 -2.27
N ALA A 708 34.37 26.69 -2.10
CA ALA A 708 34.30 25.66 -3.16
C ALA A 708 32.91 25.03 -3.34
N VAL A 709 32.04 25.14 -2.34
CA VAL A 709 30.68 24.55 -2.36
C VAL A 709 29.70 25.40 -3.18
N LYS A 710 30.01 26.69 -3.44
CA LYS A 710 29.20 27.55 -4.33
C LYS A 710 29.54 27.44 -5.82
N ILE A 711 30.61 26.75 -6.22
CA ILE A 711 30.98 26.53 -7.64
C ILE A 711 30.57 25.13 -8.15
N LEU A 712 30.17 24.22 -7.25
CA LEU A 712 29.66 22.87 -7.59
C LEU A 712 28.38 22.88 -8.44
N ILE A 713 27.70 24.04 -8.54
CA ILE A 713 26.43 24.20 -9.27
C ILE A 713 26.64 24.34 -10.79
N LYS A 714 27.88 24.40 -11.33
CA LYS A 714 28.10 24.71 -12.76
C LYS A 714 28.74 23.63 -13.65
N VAL A 715 29.03 22.42 -13.17
CA VAL A 715 29.74 21.41 -14.00
C VAL A 715 28.91 20.17 -14.36
N TYR A 716 27.70 20.00 -13.82
CA TYR A 716 26.80 18.90 -14.22
C TYR A 716 26.01 19.16 -15.53
N ARG A 717 26.46 20.11 -16.37
CA ARG A 717 25.83 20.40 -17.68
C ARG A 717 26.72 20.09 -18.89
N VAL A 718 27.84 19.38 -18.71
CA VAL A 718 28.82 19.12 -19.79
C VAL A 718 29.18 17.64 -19.98
N VAL A 719 28.81 16.72 -19.09
CA VAL A 719 29.19 15.29 -19.22
C VAL A 719 28.06 14.38 -19.74
N GLU A 720 26.82 14.87 -19.80
CA GLU A 720 25.68 14.14 -20.41
C GLU A 720 25.58 14.27 -21.95
N ILE A 721 26.57 14.87 -22.63
CA ILE A 721 26.58 15.00 -24.11
C ILE A 721 27.64 14.12 -24.79
N ILE A 722 28.47 13.38 -24.05
CA ILE A 722 29.54 12.55 -24.65
C ILE A 722 29.38 11.03 -24.37
N GLY A 723 28.48 10.62 -23.46
CA GLY A 723 28.15 9.21 -23.23
C GLY A 723 27.27 8.57 -24.32
N ASP A 724 26.34 9.34 -24.90
CA ASP A 724 25.40 8.84 -25.93
C ASP A 724 25.93 8.95 -27.37
N LEU A 725 27.24 9.14 -27.55
CA LEU A 725 27.89 9.13 -28.87
C LEU A 725 28.89 7.98 -29.07
N PHE A 726 29.22 7.21 -28.02
CA PHE A 726 29.98 5.97 -28.13
C PHE A 726 29.63 5.01 -26.97
N GLY A 727 28.59 4.20 -27.17
CA GLY A 727 28.15 3.14 -26.25
C GLY A 727 26.85 2.49 -26.70
#